data_AF-A0A1A8G3F7-F1
#
_entry.id   AF-A0A1A8G3F7-F1
#
_cell.length_a   1.000
_cell.length_b   1.000
_cell.length_c   1.000
_cell.angle_alpha   90.00
_cell.angle_beta   90.00
_cell.angle_gamma   90.00
#
_symmetry.space_group_name_H-M   'P 1'
#
loop_
_entity.id
_entity.type
_entity.pdbx_description
1 polymer ?
#
loop_
_entity_poly.entity_id
_entity_poly.type
_entity_poly.pdbx_seq_one_letter_code
_entity_poly.pdbx_strand_id
1 'polypeptide(L)'
;MWRGISLKGTACLLQVGASAFLHIRHFPSQCLRILSQGVLSRPPEPSPILRPQSPDFYLSHMVIRNYNKGTKSTLDIPLNSITVTEIKEYLRSKEIPFHDGYSCLHIASIFINPSSRKSSFSLFIDKTTGQFLCKDTLVEGSWEDLQDCLEVMQKDEQEFLSPNVLLGYSESIEEQEERGRELKEVQEIWSSSVPFTDLLEDEAQLVKTMFQMTKISNETLNKFGVRLFKPTKSLVLPWFGGPDSSLKGIKLLSAQMTDTDKVIYNEATIPKCSSYYNLFGLALVNCLNSEVVVTGCELDTLAVTQATGVPSVALPRGVSCLPPVLLPYLEQFRRVTLWLGGDIRSWEASKIFSRKLGLRRCYLVRPGEFQPCPFEALSRGRNLSLIMKASIPAAHKSIISFKQLREDVYGELVNTDQVAGVKWTRFPELNRILKGHRKGELTVFTGPTGSGKTTLISELALDLCMQGVNTLWGSFEINNVRLAKIMLTQFAMQRLEESLDYYDFWADKFEELPLYFMTFHGQQNIKRVLDTMQHAVYMYDINHVVIDNLQFMMGHENLSVDKFAVQDLIIGAFRKFATNNSCHITLIIHPRKEEDDRELQTASIFGSAKASQEADNVLILQEKKVVTCPGRRSLQVTKNRFDGDVGIFPLDFIKTSLTFSTPMKGKHKLKKVAAKSETEEDDQRNVTPSKKDEGKKGKAMKKTTVKNPPSENETNKK
;
A
#
# COMPACT_ATOMS: atom_id res chain seq x y z
N MET A 1 18.39 -27.80 13.27
CA MET A 1 19.31 -28.94 13.05
C MET A 1 18.66 -29.84 12.02
N TRP A 2 19.37 -30.07 10.91
CA TRP A 2 19.16 -31.07 9.86
C TRP A 2 17.96 -30.89 8.90
N ARG A 3 18.33 -30.50 7.66
CA ARG A 3 17.61 -30.61 6.39
C ARG A 3 17.67 -32.05 5.85
N GLY A 4 16.72 -32.39 4.98
CA GLY A 4 16.97 -33.22 3.79
C GLY A 4 16.12 -34.48 3.67
N ILE A 5 15.45 -34.62 2.51
CA ILE A 5 15.14 -35.81 1.69
C ILE A 5 14.05 -35.32 0.70
N SER A 6 14.41 -34.93 -0.52
CA SER A 6 14.61 -35.76 -1.73
C SER A 6 13.31 -35.93 -2.53
N LEU A 7 13.23 -35.27 -3.69
CA LEU A 7 12.52 -35.77 -4.86
C LEU A 7 13.39 -35.46 -6.09
N LYS A 8 14.19 -36.47 -6.46
CA LYS A 8 14.82 -36.60 -7.77
C LYS A 8 13.85 -37.34 -8.70
N GLY A 9 13.76 -36.87 -9.94
CA GLY A 9 13.80 -37.75 -11.10
C GLY A 9 12.53 -37.82 -11.96
N THR A 10 12.53 -37.04 -13.04
CA THR A 10 12.55 -37.61 -14.40
C THR A 10 13.20 -36.60 -15.34
N ALA A 11 14.29 -37.03 -15.99
CA ALA A 11 15.06 -36.30 -16.99
C ALA A 11 14.83 -36.95 -18.37
N CYS A 12 14.83 -36.13 -19.43
CA CYS A 12 15.21 -36.49 -20.81
C CYS A 12 15.45 -35.16 -21.57
N LEU A 13 16.70 -34.68 -21.70
CA LEU A 13 17.59 -34.73 -22.89
C LEU A 13 16.99 -34.02 -24.13
N LEU A 14 17.54 -32.91 -24.65
CA LEU A 14 18.84 -32.71 -25.34
C LEU A 14 19.25 -31.20 -25.28
N GLN A 15 20.44 -30.78 -24.82
CA GLN A 15 21.72 -30.59 -25.56
C GLN A 15 21.57 -29.73 -26.85
N VAL A 16 22.12 -28.51 -26.98
CA VAL A 16 23.50 -28.06 -27.28
C VAL A 16 23.41 -26.51 -27.38
N GLY A 17 24.35 -25.62 -27.06
CA GLY A 17 25.77 -25.68 -26.69
C GLY A 17 26.26 -24.27 -26.26
N ALA A 18 27.38 -24.24 -25.56
CA ALA A 18 27.99 -23.04 -24.98
C ALA A 18 28.69 -22.14 -26.01
N SER A 19 28.74 -20.83 -25.73
CA SER A 19 29.79 -19.95 -26.24
C SER A 19 30.16 -18.88 -25.20
N ALA A 20 31.46 -18.58 -25.17
CA ALA A 20 32.22 -17.98 -24.10
C ALA A 20 32.00 -16.47 -23.92
N PHE A 21 32.07 -16.04 -22.66
CA PHE A 21 32.25 -14.64 -22.25
C PHE A 21 33.67 -14.16 -22.61
N LEU A 22 33.75 -13.02 -23.29
CA LEU A 22 34.99 -12.23 -23.41
C LEU A 22 34.79 -10.86 -22.74
N HIS A 23 35.59 -10.64 -21.70
CA HIS A 23 35.85 -9.35 -21.07
C HIS A 23 36.45 -8.35 -22.06
N ILE A 24 35.97 -7.10 -22.06
CA ILE A 24 36.73 -5.95 -22.58
C ILE A 24 36.69 -4.81 -21.57
N ARG A 25 37.90 -4.28 -21.28
CA ARG A 25 38.24 -3.22 -20.31
C ARG A 25 38.05 -1.81 -20.89
N HIS A 26 37.82 -0.86 -19.98
CA HIS A 26 37.90 0.59 -20.14
C HIS A 26 39.27 1.12 -20.60
N PHE A 27 39.28 2.27 -21.33
CA PHE A 27 40.05 3.52 -21.05
C PHE A 27 39.79 4.62 -22.14
N PRO A 28 40.25 5.90 -22.03
CA PRO A 28 39.35 7.07 -22.10
C PRO A 28 39.73 8.21 -23.10
N SER A 29 38.99 9.33 -23.01
CA SER A 29 39.39 10.75 -23.16
C SER A 29 39.26 11.51 -24.51
N GLN A 30 38.49 12.62 -24.41
CA GLN A 30 38.74 14.00 -24.88
C GLN A 30 38.76 14.39 -26.39
N CYS A 31 37.88 15.38 -26.69
CA CYS A 31 38.18 16.71 -27.29
C CYS A 31 37.84 17.09 -28.75
N LEU A 32 37.22 18.29 -28.86
CA LEU A 32 37.02 19.27 -29.98
C LEU A 32 36.02 18.95 -31.12
N ARG A 33 34.93 19.75 -31.34
CA ARG A 33 34.78 21.07 -32.04
C ARG A 33 35.23 20.97 -33.53
N ILE A 34 34.56 21.44 -34.61
CA ILE A 34 33.54 22.50 -34.89
C ILE A 34 33.24 22.47 -36.43
N LEU A 35 32.00 22.85 -36.87
CA LEU A 35 31.55 23.43 -38.20
C LEU A 35 31.78 22.62 -39.52
N SER A 36 31.01 22.69 -40.63
CA SER A 36 29.94 23.58 -41.15
C SER A 36 29.31 23.02 -42.46
N GLN A 37 27.99 23.27 -42.65
CA GLN A 37 27.22 23.70 -43.86
C GLN A 37 27.31 23.03 -45.27
N GLY A 38 26.11 22.83 -45.86
CA GLY A 38 25.75 23.01 -47.30
C GLY A 38 25.68 21.73 -48.16
N VAL A 39 24.55 21.11 -48.54
CA VAL A 39 23.36 21.50 -49.35
C VAL A 39 23.51 21.25 -50.89
N LEU A 40 22.50 20.54 -51.47
CA LEU A 40 22.06 20.36 -52.89
C LEU A 40 22.95 19.47 -53.80
N SER A 41 22.48 18.59 -54.70
CA SER A 41 21.20 18.40 -55.42
C SER A 41 21.12 17.02 -56.15
N ARG A 42 19.90 16.52 -56.44
CA ARG A 42 19.53 15.39 -57.37
C ARG A 42 19.42 15.90 -58.82
N PRO A 43 19.41 15.11 -59.94
CA PRO A 43 18.40 14.05 -60.30
C PRO A 43 18.95 12.99 -61.34
N PRO A 44 18.21 12.29 -62.27
CA PRO A 44 16.82 11.77 -62.39
C PRO A 44 16.70 10.25 -62.77
N GLU A 45 15.47 9.73 -62.88
CA GLU A 45 15.02 8.37 -63.27
C GLU A 45 15.04 8.04 -64.79
N PRO A 46 14.81 6.76 -65.16
CA PRO A 46 13.69 6.43 -66.08
C PRO A 46 12.92 5.12 -65.77
N SER A 47 11.69 4.99 -66.32
CA SER A 47 10.79 3.80 -66.36
C SER A 47 10.62 3.31 -67.83
N PRO A 48 9.73 2.35 -68.26
CA PRO A 48 8.77 1.43 -67.57
C PRO A 48 8.82 -0.06 -68.11
N ILE A 49 8.18 -1.12 -67.57
CA ILE A 49 6.83 -1.76 -67.81
C ILE A 49 7.01 -3.26 -67.33
N LEU A 50 6.18 -3.96 -66.52
CA LEU A 50 4.92 -4.72 -66.79
C LEU A 50 4.38 -5.37 -65.47
N ARG A 51 3.04 -5.47 -65.36
CA ARG A 51 2.17 -5.91 -64.21
C ARG A 51 1.98 -7.45 -64.13
N PRO A 52 1.47 -8.11 -63.04
CA PRO A 52 0.10 -7.91 -62.49
C PRO A 52 -0.17 -8.04 -60.97
N GLN A 53 -1.42 -7.65 -60.64
CA GLN A 53 -2.08 -7.24 -59.38
C GLN A 53 -2.30 -8.28 -58.26
N SER A 54 -2.25 -7.81 -57.00
CA SER A 54 -3.14 -8.21 -55.88
C SER A 54 -3.25 -7.02 -54.87
N PRO A 55 -4.33 -6.90 -54.09
CA PRO A 55 -4.88 -5.61 -53.66
C PRO A 55 -4.18 -4.95 -52.46
N ASP A 56 -4.11 -3.62 -52.56
CA ASP A 56 -3.32 -2.67 -51.78
C ASP A 56 -3.72 -2.56 -50.29
N PHE A 57 -2.72 -2.71 -49.41
CA PHE A 57 -2.66 -2.05 -48.11
C PHE A 57 -2.14 -0.62 -48.34
N TYR A 58 -3.00 0.40 -48.22
CA TYR A 58 -2.57 1.79 -48.23
C TYR A 58 -1.87 2.12 -46.89
N LEU A 59 -0.54 2.17 -46.93
CA LEU A 59 0.30 2.84 -45.94
C LEU A 59 0.08 4.36 -46.04
N SER A 60 -0.68 4.93 -45.12
CA SER A 60 -0.72 6.37 -44.90
C SER A 60 0.41 6.79 -43.96
N HIS A 61 1.40 7.48 -44.52
CA HIS A 61 2.39 8.37 -43.89
C HIS A 61 2.48 8.37 -42.35
N MET A 62 3.46 7.64 -41.80
CA MET A 62 4.00 7.91 -40.47
C MET A 62 4.79 9.24 -40.51
N VAL A 63 4.27 10.26 -39.85
CA VAL A 63 5.03 11.46 -39.50
C VAL A 63 5.91 11.11 -38.29
N ILE A 64 7.17 10.76 -38.55
CA ILE A 64 8.19 10.59 -37.51
C ILE A 64 8.61 11.99 -37.04
N ARG A 65 8.10 12.45 -35.90
CA ARG A 65 8.67 13.58 -35.16
C ARG A 65 9.64 13.06 -34.12
N ASN A 66 10.90 13.47 -34.25
CA ASN A 66 11.98 13.17 -33.31
C ASN A 66 11.70 13.84 -31.95
N TYR A 67 11.35 13.04 -30.94
CA TYR A 67 11.45 13.43 -29.54
C TYR A 67 12.77 12.88 -28.97
N ASN A 68 13.55 13.76 -28.34
CA ASN A 68 14.87 13.43 -27.81
C ASN A 68 14.76 12.40 -26.68
N LYS A 69 15.50 11.28 -26.86
CA LYS A 69 15.64 10.18 -25.90
C LYS A 69 16.19 10.66 -24.55
N GLY A 70 15.41 10.50 -23.50
CA GLY A 70 15.86 10.42 -22.12
C GLY A 70 15.42 9.09 -21.51
N THR A 71 16.32 8.10 -21.49
CA THR A 71 16.15 6.82 -20.79
C THR A 71 16.05 7.06 -19.28
N LYS A 72 14.84 7.14 -18.71
CA LYS A 72 14.59 6.88 -17.28
C LYS A 72 13.17 6.34 -17.09
N SER A 73 13.06 5.08 -16.70
CA SER A 73 11.90 4.56 -15.98
C SER A 73 11.72 5.38 -14.69
N THR A 74 10.83 6.35 -14.72
CA THR A 74 10.43 7.11 -13.54
C THR A 74 8.96 7.44 -13.72
N LEU A 75 8.15 7.11 -12.72
CA LEU A 75 6.82 7.66 -12.53
C LEU A 75 6.92 9.19 -12.55
N ASP A 76 6.74 9.79 -13.73
CA ASP A 76 6.66 11.23 -13.89
C ASP A 76 5.33 11.68 -13.30
N ILE A 77 5.37 12.08 -12.04
CA ILE A 77 4.30 12.82 -11.38
C ILE A 77 4.19 14.15 -12.15
N PRO A 78 3.05 14.47 -12.78
CA PRO A 78 2.91 15.73 -13.52
C PRO A 78 3.22 16.89 -12.58
N LEU A 79 4.25 17.66 -12.94
CA LEU A 79 4.89 18.67 -12.09
C LEU A 79 4.04 19.93 -11.86
N ASN A 80 2.87 20.02 -12.50
CA ASN A 80 1.84 21.03 -12.26
C ASN A 80 0.51 20.31 -12.05
N SER A 81 -0.05 20.38 -10.84
CA SER A 81 -1.39 19.85 -10.56
C SER A 81 -2.41 20.69 -11.32
N ILE A 82 -2.93 20.16 -12.43
CA ILE A 82 -3.96 20.83 -13.20
C ILE A 82 -5.24 20.95 -12.37
N THR A 83 -5.89 22.11 -12.45
CA THR A 83 -7.15 22.36 -11.78
C THR A 83 -8.34 22.02 -12.67
N VAL A 84 -9.46 21.61 -12.05
CA VAL A 84 -10.73 21.40 -12.77
C VAL A 84 -11.17 22.63 -13.56
N THR A 85 -10.88 23.82 -13.04
CA THR A 85 -11.16 25.10 -13.70
C THR A 85 -10.40 25.23 -15.00
N GLU A 86 -9.09 24.93 -15.02
CA GLU A 86 -8.27 24.96 -16.23
C GLU A 86 -8.75 23.94 -17.26
N ILE A 87 -9.09 22.71 -16.83
CA ILE A 87 -9.65 21.68 -17.72
C ILE A 87 -10.95 22.18 -18.37
N LYS A 88 -11.88 22.73 -17.57
CA LYS A 88 -13.15 23.25 -18.08
C LYS A 88 -12.98 24.44 -19.02
N GLU A 89 -12.07 25.36 -18.70
CA GLU A 89 -11.77 26.51 -19.55
C GLU A 89 -11.17 26.07 -20.90
N TYR A 90 -10.28 25.07 -20.89
CA TYR A 90 -9.74 24.49 -22.11
C TYR A 90 -10.82 23.81 -22.96
N LEU A 91 -11.68 22.99 -22.38
CA LEU A 91 -12.75 22.33 -23.13
C LEU A 91 -13.73 23.34 -23.75
N ARG A 92 -14.04 24.44 -23.04
CA ARG A 92 -14.88 25.53 -23.58
C ARG A 92 -14.19 26.28 -24.73
N SER A 93 -12.89 26.56 -24.61
CA SER A 93 -12.15 27.27 -25.66
C SER A 93 -12.03 26.46 -26.95
N LYS A 94 -12.10 25.12 -26.85
CA LYS A 94 -12.13 24.18 -27.97
C LYS A 94 -13.54 23.80 -28.43
N GLU A 95 -14.59 24.42 -27.87
CA GLU A 95 -16.00 24.16 -28.18
C GLU A 95 -16.44 22.69 -27.97
N ILE A 96 -15.76 21.96 -27.07
CA ILE A 96 -16.08 20.56 -26.78
C ILE A 96 -17.21 20.50 -25.74
N PRO A 97 -18.36 19.87 -26.04
CA PRO A 97 -19.43 19.71 -25.06
C PRO A 97 -18.98 18.73 -23.97
N PHE A 98 -19.17 19.13 -22.71
CA PHE A 98 -18.86 18.30 -21.57
C PHE A 98 -19.99 18.30 -20.54
N HIS A 99 -20.15 17.18 -19.85
CA HIS A 99 -21.02 17.03 -18.70
C HIS A 99 -20.20 17.04 -17.40
N ASP A 100 -20.60 17.85 -16.43
CA ASP A 100 -19.96 17.90 -15.12
C ASP A 100 -20.53 16.78 -14.23
N GLY A 101 -19.80 15.66 -14.12
CA GLY A 101 -20.17 14.53 -13.27
C GLY A 101 -19.96 14.78 -11.78
N TYR A 102 -19.94 13.73 -10.98
CA TYR A 102 -19.52 13.69 -9.59
C TYR A 102 -18.00 13.77 -9.49
N SER A 103 -17.29 12.70 -9.89
CA SER A 103 -15.84 12.57 -9.75
C SER A 103 -15.09 12.92 -11.04
N CYS A 104 -15.75 12.73 -12.20
CA CYS A 104 -15.15 12.94 -13.52
C CYS A 104 -15.91 14.00 -14.33
N LEU A 105 -15.24 14.59 -15.33
CA LEU A 105 -15.88 15.30 -16.44
C LEU A 105 -16.11 14.31 -17.57
N HIS A 106 -17.26 14.38 -18.23
CA HIS A 106 -17.61 13.45 -19.30
C HIS A 106 -17.60 14.17 -20.63
N ILE A 107 -16.91 13.59 -21.61
CA ILE A 107 -16.93 14.06 -22.99
C ILE A 107 -17.21 12.88 -23.94
N ALA A 108 -17.59 13.20 -25.17
CA ALA A 108 -17.74 12.18 -26.21
C ALA A 108 -16.37 11.56 -26.52
N SER A 109 -16.33 10.25 -26.81
CA SER A 109 -15.08 9.59 -27.16
C SER A 109 -14.51 10.12 -28.48
N ILE A 110 -13.25 10.52 -28.42
CA ILE A 110 -12.44 10.89 -29.58
C ILE A 110 -11.78 9.69 -30.26
N PHE A 111 -11.82 8.51 -29.63
CA PHE A 111 -11.16 7.30 -30.12
C PHE A 111 -12.10 6.36 -30.88
N ILE A 112 -13.33 6.80 -31.13
CA ILE A 112 -14.36 6.02 -31.82
C ILE A 112 -15.06 6.89 -32.84
N ASN A 113 -15.33 6.28 -33.99
CA ASN A 113 -16.11 6.89 -35.05
C ASN A 113 -17.49 7.33 -34.51
N PRO A 114 -17.93 8.58 -34.76
CA PRO A 114 -19.22 9.09 -34.26
C PRO A 114 -20.42 8.18 -34.54
N SER A 115 -20.41 7.45 -35.66
CA SER A 115 -21.48 6.53 -36.07
C SER A 115 -21.61 5.25 -35.23
N SER A 116 -20.54 4.82 -34.55
CA SER A 116 -20.52 3.60 -33.74
C SER A 116 -20.62 3.86 -32.23
N ARG A 117 -20.86 5.11 -31.82
CA ARG A 117 -21.01 5.50 -30.41
C ARG A 117 -22.30 4.94 -29.82
N LYS A 118 -22.17 4.07 -28.81
CA LYS A 118 -23.31 3.52 -28.04
C LYS A 118 -23.84 4.50 -26.98
N SER A 119 -22.99 5.41 -26.49
CA SER A 119 -23.29 6.37 -25.44
C SER A 119 -22.91 7.79 -25.88
N SER A 120 -23.68 8.79 -25.43
CA SER A 120 -23.36 10.21 -25.67
C SER A 120 -22.06 10.64 -24.99
N PHE A 121 -21.69 9.99 -23.89
CA PHE A 121 -20.44 10.23 -23.16
C PHE A 121 -19.76 8.91 -22.83
N SER A 122 -18.50 8.77 -23.22
CA SER A 122 -17.72 7.55 -22.97
C SER A 122 -16.25 7.79 -22.63
N LEU A 123 -15.79 9.04 -22.70
CA LEU A 123 -14.49 9.48 -22.24
C LEU A 123 -14.65 10.26 -20.92
N PHE A 124 -13.95 9.82 -19.89
CA PHE A 124 -14.06 10.34 -18.53
C PHE A 124 -12.72 10.93 -18.09
N ILE A 125 -12.71 12.18 -17.65
CA ILE A 125 -11.52 12.87 -17.15
C ILE A 125 -11.66 13.04 -15.63
N ASP A 126 -10.73 12.50 -14.84
CA ASP A 126 -10.72 12.68 -13.39
C ASP A 126 -10.47 14.14 -13.03
N LYS A 127 -11.30 14.69 -12.14
CA LYS A 127 -11.25 16.10 -11.74
C LYS A 127 -10.02 16.45 -10.90
N THR A 128 -9.44 15.48 -10.21
CA THR A 128 -8.33 15.68 -9.26
C THR A 128 -6.99 15.44 -9.93
N THR A 129 -6.87 14.42 -10.78
CA THR A 129 -5.59 14.02 -11.40
C THR A 129 -5.46 14.48 -12.85
N GLY A 130 -6.58 14.78 -13.53
CA GLY A 130 -6.59 15.07 -14.96
C GLY A 130 -6.38 13.84 -15.86
N GLN A 131 -6.17 12.66 -15.29
CA GLN A 131 -6.10 11.42 -16.07
C GLN A 131 -7.45 11.14 -16.73
N PHE A 132 -7.43 10.58 -17.94
CA PHE A 132 -8.65 10.19 -18.62
C PHE A 132 -8.72 8.70 -18.87
N LEU A 133 -9.95 8.18 -18.99
CA LEU A 133 -10.26 6.82 -19.37
C LEU A 133 -11.42 6.80 -20.37
N CYS A 134 -11.21 6.17 -21.52
CA CYS A 134 -12.25 5.87 -22.48
C CYS A 134 -12.85 4.49 -22.18
N LYS A 135 -14.13 4.41 -21.80
CA LYS A 135 -14.77 3.11 -21.53
C LYS A 135 -14.93 2.23 -22.76
N ASP A 136 -15.10 2.86 -23.92
CA ASP A 136 -15.38 2.13 -25.15
C ASP A 136 -14.11 1.54 -25.79
N THR A 137 -12.96 2.19 -25.62
CA THR A 137 -11.67 1.72 -26.19
C THR A 137 -10.67 1.25 -25.15
N LEU A 138 -10.95 1.49 -23.86
CA LEU A 138 -10.03 1.27 -22.74
C LEU A 138 -8.72 2.06 -22.82
N VAL A 139 -8.67 3.08 -23.67
CA VAL A 139 -7.52 3.99 -23.75
C VAL A 139 -7.51 4.88 -22.51
N GLU A 140 -6.37 4.90 -21.83
CA GLU A 140 -6.08 5.75 -20.69
C GLU A 140 -4.85 6.61 -20.97
N GLY A 141 -4.77 7.76 -20.31
CA GLY A 141 -3.66 8.68 -20.51
C GLY A 141 -3.72 9.88 -19.56
N SER A 142 -2.68 10.70 -19.61
CA SER A 142 -2.59 11.95 -18.87
C SER A 142 -3.43 13.05 -19.52
N TRP A 143 -3.61 14.17 -18.81
CA TRP A 143 -4.26 15.34 -19.40
C TRP A 143 -3.49 15.89 -20.61
N GLU A 144 -2.16 15.88 -20.55
CA GLU A 144 -1.28 16.35 -21.63
C GLU A 144 -1.48 15.51 -22.90
N ASP A 145 -1.55 14.18 -22.74
CA ASP A 145 -1.84 13.24 -23.84
C ASP A 145 -3.18 13.55 -24.52
N LEU A 146 -4.20 13.93 -23.74
CA LEU A 146 -5.50 14.31 -24.27
C LEU A 146 -5.45 15.63 -25.02
N GLN A 147 -4.73 16.63 -24.50
CA GLN A 147 -4.54 17.90 -25.19
C GLN A 147 -3.85 17.70 -26.53
N ASP A 148 -2.79 16.88 -26.56
CA ASP A 148 -2.07 16.54 -27.78
C ASP A 148 -2.99 15.85 -28.80
N CYS A 149 -3.79 14.88 -28.35
CA CYS A 149 -4.78 14.23 -29.21
C CYS A 149 -5.78 15.23 -29.81
N LEU A 150 -6.32 16.14 -29.00
CA LEU A 150 -7.28 17.14 -29.44
C LEU A 150 -6.64 18.15 -30.41
N GLU A 151 -5.38 18.51 -30.21
CA GLU A 151 -4.65 19.37 -31.13
C GLU A 151 -4.36 18.70 -32.48
N VAL A 152 -4.02 17.42 -32.48
CA VAL A 152 -3.80 16.64 -33.70
C VAL A 152 -5.10 16.53 -34.49
N MET A 153 -6.22 16.21 -33.82
CA MET A 153 -7.54 16.16 -34.47
C MET A 153 -7.94 17.47 -35.13
N GLN A 154 -7.65 18.60 -34.47
CA GLN A 154 -7.95 19.92 -35.03
C GLN A 154 -7.04 20.30 -36.20
N LYS A 155 -5.76 19.91 -36.16
CA LYS A 155 -4.80 20.18 -37.25
C LYS A 155 -5.09 19.34 -38.49
N ASP A 156 -5.48 18.08 -38.30
CA ASP A 156 -5.69 17.12 -39.38
C ASP A 156 -7.17 17.03 -39.83
N GLU A 157 -8.06 17.87 -39.27
CA GLU A 157 -9.52 17.89 -39.50
C GLU A 157 -10.17 16.50 -39.34
N GLN A 158 -9.65 15.68 -38.41
CA GLN A 158 -10.14 14.33 -38.15
C GLN A 158 -11.21 14.32 -37.04
N GLU A 159 -12.33 13.64 -37.30
CA GLU A 159 -13.40 13.47 -36.30
C GLU A 159 -13.11 12.40 -35.24
N PHE A 160 -12.16 11.49 -35.51
CA PHE A 160 -11.74 10.43 -34.58
C PHE A 160 -10.27 10.09 -34.76
N LEU A 161 -9.64 9.61 -33.69
CA LEU A 161 -8.28 9.06 -33.68
C LEU A 161 -8.31 7.55 -33.48
N SER A 162 -7.29 6.87 -34.01
CA SER A 162 -7.12 5.44 -33.70
C SER A 162 -6.73 5.28 -32.21
N PRO A 163 -7.26 4.25 -31.51
CA PRO A 163 -6.91 3.99 -30.10
C PRO A 163 -5.41 3.81 -29.84
N ASN A 164 -4.64 3.46 -30.88
CA ASN A 164 -3.21 3.19 -30.80
C ASN A 164 -2.34 4.47 -30.84
N VAL A 165 -2.93 5.65 -31.05
CA VAL A 165 -2.20 6.93 -31.17
C VAL A 165 -1.41 7.27 -29.90
N LEU A 166 -1.90 6.83 -28.74
CA LEU A 166 -1.30 7.10 -27.44
C LEU A 166 -0.35 6.02 -26.94
N LEU A 167 -0.02 5.03 -27.77
CA LEU A 167 1.06 4.07 -27.49
C LEU A 167 2.43 4.76 -27.71
N GLY A 168 2.68 5.86 -26.99
CA GLY A 168 3.89 6.67 -27.05
C GLY A 168 5.02 6.17 -26.14
N TYR A 169 4.68 5.34 -25.15
CA TYR A 169 5.66 4.62 -24.35
C TYR A 169 5.58 3.14 -24.71
N SER A 170 6.62 2.64 -25.39
CA SER A 170 6.82 1.20 -25.46
C SER A 170 7.05 0.73 -24.03
N GLU A 171 6.12 -0.08 -23.48
CA GLU A 171 6.46 -0.97 -22.36
C GLU A 171 7.83 -1.60 -22.70
N SER A 172 8.72 -1.69 -21.72
CA SER A 172 9.98 -2.40 -21.96
C SER A 172 9.66 -3.80 -22.48
N ILE A 173 10.50 -4.36 -23.35
CA ILE A 173 10.25 -5.71 -23.91
C ILE A 173 10.01 -6.72 -22.78
N GLU A 174 10.69 -6.55 -21.65
CA GLU A 174 10.53 -7.35 -20.43
C GLU A 174 9.12 -7.23 -19.81
N GLU A 175 8.59 -6.02 -19.63
CA GLU A 175 7.23 -5.78 -19.11
C GLU A 175 6.16 -6.34 -20.06
N GLN A 176 6.36 -6.16 -21.36
CA GLN A 176 5.42 -6.65 -22.38
C GLN A 176 5.41 -8.18 -22.45
N GLU A 177 6.57 -8.81 -22.30
CA GLU A 177 6.70 -10.26 -22.16
C GLU A 177 6.09 -10.78 -20.86
N GLU A 178 6.28 -10.09 -19.72
CA GLU A 178 5.68 -10.47 -18.43
C GLU A 178 4.16 -10.41 -18.50
N ARG A 179 3.59 -9.30 -18.99
CA ARG A 179 2.15 -9.15 -19.22
C ARG A 179 1.61 -10.23 -20.16
N GLY A 180 2.37 -10.57 -21.20
CA GLY A 180 2.03 -11.66 -22.12
C GLY A 180 2.04 -13.03 -21.44
N ARG A 181 2.96 -13.29 -20.51
CA ARG A 181 3.01 -14.51 -19.70
C ARG A 181 1.84 -14.58 -18.72
N GLU A 182 1.57 -13.52 -17.98
CA GLU A 182 0.45 -13.45 -17.03
C GLU A 182 -0.90 -13.67 -17.72
N LEU A 183 -1.13 -13.05 -18.89
CA LEU A 183 -2.37 -13.24 -19.65
C LEU A 183 -2.54 -14.69 -20.13
N LYS A 184 -1.45 -15.36 -20.51
CA LYS A 184 -1.50 -16.80 -20.85
C LYS A 184 -1.83 -17.64 -19.62
N GLU A 185 -1.21 -17.36 -18.49
CA GLU A 185 -1.49 -18.05 -17.22
C GLU A 185 -2.97 -17.89 -16.81
N VAL A 186 -3.52 -16.67 -16.91
CA VAL A 186 -4.95 -16.41 -16.68
C VAL A 186 -5.82 -17.28 -17.59
N GLN A 187 -5.49 -17.35 -18.89
CA GLN A 187 -6.24 -18.16 -19.85
C GLN A 187 -6.13 -19.66 -19.57
N GLU A 188 -4.95 -20.15 -19.18
CA GLU A 188 -4.71 -21.55 -18.84
C GLU A 188 -5.50 -21.97 -17.61
N ILE A 189 -5.44 -21.18 -16.53
CA ILE A 189 -6.19 -21.44 -15.30
C ILE A 189 -7.70 -21.34 -15.55
N TRP A 190 -8.14 -20.34 -16.32
CA TRP A 190 -9.55 -20.20 -16.68
C TRP A 190 -10.07 -21.39 -17.49
N SER A 191 -9.30 -21.84 -18.48
CA SER A 191 -9.69 -22.95 -19.36
C SER A 191 -9.68 -24.31 -18.66
N SER A 192 -8.81 -24.47 -17.66
CA SER A 192 -8.73 -25.69 -16.84
C SER A 192 -9.69 -25.68 -15.64
N SER A 193 -10.31 -24.53 -15.33
CA SER A 193 -11.29 -24.40 -14.25
C SER A 193 -12.70 -24.82 -14.69
N VAL A 194 -13.45 -25.44 -13.77
CA VAL A 194 -14.77 -26.02 -14.03
C VAL A 194 -15.85 -25.14 -13.40
N PRO A 195 -16.93 -24.78 -14.13
CA PRO A 195 -18.05 -24.03 -13.55
C PRO A 195 -18.86 -24.89 -12.58
N PHE A 196 -19.50 -24.24 -11.60
CA PHE A 196 -20.27 -24.94 -10.57
C PHE A 196 -21.49 -25.72 -11.08
N THR A 197 -21.98 -25.43 -12.29
CA THR A 197 -23.05 -26.18 -12.96
C THR A 197 -22.62 -27.58 -13.39
N ASP A 198 -21.32 -27.76 -13.64
CA ASP A 198 -20.76 -28.97 -14.24
C ASP A 198 -20.07 -29.85 -13.18
N LEU A 199 -20.06 -29.40 -11.92
CA LEU A 199 -19.54 -30.16 -10.79
C LEU A 199 -20.57 -31.18 -10.29
N LEU A 200 -20.06 -32.29 -9.76
CA LEU A 200 -20.89 -33.23 -9.01
C LEU A 200 -21.45 -32.54 -7.76
N GLU A 201 -22.69 -32.85 -7.40
CA GLU A 201 -23.41 -32.18 -6.32
C GLU A 201 -22.66 -32.31 -4.96
N ASP A 202 -22.07 -33.48 -4.70
CA ASP A 202 -21.22 -33.73 -3.54
C ASP A 202 -19.94 -32.88 -3.53
N GLU A 203 -19.30 -32.70 -4.69
CA GLU A 203 -18.08 -31.89 -4.84
C GLU A 203 -18.40 -30.40 -4.64
N ALA A 204 -19.50 -29.93 -5.24
CA ALA A 204 -19.98 -28.56 -5.08
C ALA A 204 -20.34 -28.27 -3.62
N GLN A 205 -21.01 -29.20 -2.93
CA GLN A 205 -21.37 -29.04 -1.52
C GLN A 205 -20.14 -29.05 -0.60
N LEU A 206 -19.15 -29.90 -0.88
CA LEU A 206 -17.88 -29.94 -0.15
C LEU A 206 -17.14 -28.60 -0.27
N VAL A 207 -17.01 -28.08 -1.47
CA VAL A 207 -16.34 -26.79 -1.73
C VAL A 207 -17.11 -25.65 -1.05
N LYS A 208 -18.44 -25.61 -1.16
CA LYS A 208 -19.24 -24.61 -0.44
C LYS A 208 -19.06 -24.68 1.07
N THR A 209 -18.90 -25.89 1.62
CA THR A 209 -18.63 -26.06 3.05
C THR A 209 -17.23 -25.56 3.41
N MET A 210 -16.23 -25.89 2.59
CA MET A 210 -14.83 -25.47 2.76
C MET A 210 -14.67 -23.95 2.79
N PHE A 211 -15.40 -23.22 1.94
CA PHE A 211 -15.38 -21.74 1.89
C PHE A 211 -16.52 -21.09 2.69
N GLN A 212 -17.29 -21.86 3.46
CA GLN A 212 -18.43 -21.40 4.27
C GLN A 212 -19.56 -20.73 3.47
N MET A 213 -19.64 -20.99 2.16
CA MET A 213 -20.57 -20.39 1.20
C MET A 213 -21.86 -21.22 1.00
N THR A 214 -22.27 -22.01 2.00
CA THR A 214 -23.40 -22.95 1.87
C THR A 214 -24.73 -22.29 1.50
N LYS A 215 -24.91 -21.02 1.86
CA LYS A 215 -26.12 -20.24 1.53
C LYS A 215 -26.06 -19.53 0.17
N ILE A 216 -24.94 -19.56 -0.53
CA ILE A 216 -24.83 -18.99 -1.87
C ILE A 216 -25.30 -20.04 -2.90
N SER A 217 -26.24 -19.64 -3.73
CA SER A 217 -26.86 -20.45 -4.79
C SER A 217 -25.88 -20.70 -5.93
N ASN A 218 -26.01 -21.86 -6.59
CA ASN A 218 -25.24 -22.17 -7.80
C ASN A 218 -25.56 -21.19 -8.94
N GLU A 219 -26.80 -20.71 -9.01
CA GLU A 219 -27.23 -19.69 -9.97
C GLU A 219 -26.44 -18.39 -9.81
N THR A 220 -26.24 -17.93 -8.57
CA THR A 220 -25.43 -16.73 -8.31
C THR A 220 -23.96 -16.95 -8.67
N LEU A 221 -23.39 -18.10 -8.31
CA LEU A 221 -22.01 -18.44 -8.68
C LEU A 221 -21.82 -18.44 -10.20
N ASN A 222 -22.75 -19.07 -10.92
CA ASN A 222 -22.72 -19.12 -12.38
C ASN A 222 -22.90 -17.73 -13.01
N LYS A 223 -23.81 -16.90 -12.47
CA LYS A 223 -24.03 -15.53 -12.93
C LYS A 223 -22.75 -14.68 -12.86
N PHE A 224 -21.95 -14.85 -11.82
CA PHE A 224 -20.67 -14.17 -11.67
C PHE A 224 -19.49 -14.89 -12.35
N GLY A 225 -19.73 -16.05 -12.97
CA GLY A 225 -18.69 -16.86 -13.61
C GLY A 225 -17.69 -17.47 -12.64
N VAL A 226 -18.08 -17.70 -11.38
CA VAL A 226 -17.19 -18.33 -10.39
C VAL A 226 -16.96 -19.79 -10.76
N ARG A 227 -15.69 -20.21 -10.76
CA ARG A 227 -15.26 -21.58 -11.14
C ARG A 227 -14.41 -22.23 -10.06
N LEU A 228 -14.23 -23.55 -10.17
CA LEU A 228 -13.34 -24.33 -9.31
C LEU A 228 -12.11 -24.76 -10.11
N PHE A 229 -10.92 -24.40 -9.61
CA PHE A 229 -9.66 -24.91 -10.11
C PHE A 229 -9.27 -26.17 -9.33
N LYS A 230 -9.53 -27.34 -9.94
CA LYS A 230 -9.38 -28.66 -9.31
C LYS A 230 -7.98 -28.96 -8.76
N PRO A 231 -6.86 -28.63 -9.44
CA PRO A 231 -5.52 -29.00 -8.98
C PRO A 231 -5.18 -28.48 -7.59
N THR A 232 -5.62 -27.26 -7.25
CA THR A 232 -5.37 -26.65 -5.93
C THR A 232 -6.64 -26.52 -5.09
N LYS A 233 -7.79 -27.03 -5.56
CA LYS A 233 -9.13 -26.86 -4.95
C LYS A 233 -9.43 -25.39 -4.60
N SER A 234 -9.02 -24.47 -5.48
CA SER A 234 -9.19 -23.03 -5.28
C SER A 234 -10.42 -22.51 -6.02
N LEU A 235 -11.12 -21.55 -5.43
CA LEU A 235 -12.14 -20.77 -6.12
C LEU A 235 -11.48 -19.79 -7.08
N VAL A 236 -11.97 -19.75 -8.31
CA VAL A 236 -11.56 -18.81 -9.35
C VAL A 236 -12.63 -17.74 -9.49
N LEU A 237 -12.28 -16.50 -9.18
CA LEU A 237 -13.13 -15.32 -9.25
C LEU A 237 -12.67 -14.46 -10.45
N PRO A 238 -13.42 -14.43 -11.56
CA PRO A 238 -12.98 -13.73 -12.76
C PRO A 238 -13.25 -12.22 -12.71
N TRP A 239 -12.32 -11.45 -13.25
CA TRP A 239 -12.50 -10.03 -13.53
C TRP A 239 -12.71 -9.81 -15.03
N PHE A 240 -13.97 -9.64 -15.39
CA PHE A 240 -14.38 -9.27 -16.74
C PHE A 240 -14.37 -7.75 -16.91
N GLY A 241 -13.87 -7.28 -18.04
CA GLY A 241 -13.76 -5.85 -18.31
C GLY A 241 -13.81 -5.50 -19.80
N GLY A 242 -14.05 -4.23 -20.06
CA GLY A 242 -14.21 -3.68 -21.40
C GLY A 242 -15.62 -3.84 -21.99
N PRO A 243 -15.84 -3.27 -23.19
CA PRO A 243 -17.13 -3.31 -23.88
C PRO A 243 -17.61 -4.74 -24.16
N ASP A 244 -16.66 -5.65 -24.41
CA ASP A 244 -16.93 -7.03 -24.80
C ASP A 244 -16.97 -8.00 -23.60
N SER A 245 -16.87 -7.50 -22.37
CA SER A 245 -16.81 -8.31 -21.14
C SER A 245 -15.72 -9.40 -21.19
N SER A 246 -14.59 -9.09 -21.82
CA SER A 246 -13.45 -10.01 -21.95
C SER A 246 -12.83 -10.32 -20.58
N LEU A 247 -12.29 -11.53 -20.40
CA LEU A 247 -11.54 -11.90 -19.20
C LEU A 247 -10.22 -11.12 -19.18
N LYS A 248 -9.97 -10.40 -18.09
CA LYS A 248 -8.76 -9.59 -17.95
C LYS A 248 -7.86 -10.04 -16.80
N GLY A 249 -8.42 -10.72 -15.81
CA GLY A 249 -7.67 -11.27 -14.68
C GLY A 249 -8.53 -12.22 -13.86
N ILE A 250 -7.90 -12.92 -12.93
CA ILE A 250 -8.55 -13.84 -12.00
C ILE A 250 -7.98 -13.63 -10.60
N LYS A 251 -8.84 -13.83 -9.60
CA LYS A 251 -8.43 -13.97 -8.21
C LYS A 251 -8.70 -15.40 -7.76
N LEU A 252 -7.68 -16.04 -7.21
CA LEU A 252 -7.70 -17.38 -6.67
C LEU A 252 -7.82 -17.31 -5.15
N LEU A 253 -8.84 -17.97 -4.61
CA LEU A 253 -9.01 -18.15 -3.17
C LEU A 253 -8.81 -19.63 -2.85
N SER A 254 -7.72 -19.96 -2.18
CA SER A 254 -7.38 -21.32 -1.75
C SER A 254 -7.63 -21.47 -0.25
N ALA A 255 -8.14 -22.62 0.18
CA ALA A 255 -8.35 -22.93 1.59
C ALA A 255 -7.35 -24.00 2.03
N GLN A 256 -6.54 -23.70 3.05
CA GLN A 256 -5.60 -24.64 3.66
C GLN A 256 -6.02 -24.91 5.10
N MET A 257 -6.16 -26.18 5.47
CA MET A 257 -6.35 -26.56 6.88
C MET A 257 -4.99 -26.65 7.56
N THR A 258 -4.85 -25.96 8.69
CA THR A 258 -3.69 -26.13 9.57
C THR A 258 -3.88 -27.32 10.51
N ASP A 259 -2.79 -27.81 11.09
CA ASP A 259 -2.78 -28.87 12.13
C ASP A 259 -3.65 -28.55 13.37
N THR A 260 -4.18 -27.33 13.46
CA THR A 260 -5.04 -26.84 14.55
C THR A 260 -6.53 -26.73 14.16
N ASP A 261 -6.97 -27.40 13.10
CA ASP A 261 -8.34 -27.35 12.53
C ASP A 261 -8.82 -25.93 12.11
N LYS A 262 -7.92 -24.93 12.10
CA LYS A 262 -8.20 -23.60 11.57
C LYS A 262 -7.96 -23.56 10.06
N VAL A 263 -8.95 -23.12 9.31
CA VAL A 263 -8.86 -22.87 7.87
C VAL A 263 -8.20 -21.51 7.65
N ILE A 264 -7.08 -21.50 6.94
CA ILE A 264 -6.42 -20.29 6.44
C ILE A 264 -6.76 -20.15 4.97
N TYR A 265 -7.24 -18.98 4.58
CA TYR A 265 -7.49 -18.65 3.19
C TYR A 265 -6.28 -17.90 2.62
N ASN A 266 -5.73 -18.39 1.51
CA ASN A 266 -4.67 -17.69 0.78
C ASN A 266 -5.25 -17.15 -0.53
N GLU A 267 -5.05 -15.86 -0.76
CA GLU A 267 -5.46 -15.14 -1.95
C GLU A 267 -4.27 -14.96 -2.89
N ALA A 268 -4.47 -15.21 -4.18
CA ALA A 268 -3.52 -14.89 -5.23
C ALA A 268 -4.27 -14.20 -6.39
N THR A 269 -3.70 -13.14 -6.94
CA THR A 269 -4.32 -12.37 -8.02
C THR A 269 -3.39 -12.36 -9.23
N ILE A 270 -3.95 -12.64 -10.41
CA ILE A 270 -3.21 -12.68 -11.68
C ILE A 270 -4.02 -11.90 -12.72
N PRO A 271 -3.44 -10.88 -13.39
CA PRO A 271 -2.10 -10.28 -13.22
C PRO A 271 -1.84 -9.70 -11.82
N LYS A 272 -0.57 -9.42 -11.49
CA LYS A 272 -0.18 -8.78 -10.21
C LYS A 272 -1.06 -7.56 -9.88
N CYS A 273 -1.46 -7.43 -8.60
CA CYS A 273 -2.37 -6.38 -8.10
C CYS A 273 -1.89 -4.92 -8.33
N SER A 274 -0.61 -4.71 -8.61
CA SER A 274 0.00 -3.42 -8.93
C SER A 274 -0.34 -2.95 -10.36
N SER A 275 -0.54 -3.89 -11.28
CA SER A 275 -0.63 -3.64 -12.71
C SER A 275 -2.06 -3.66 -13.26
N TYR A 276 -3.06 -3.98 -12.43
CA TYR A 276 -4.43 -4.20 -12.93
C TYR A 276 -5.53 -3.56 -12.07
N TYR A 277 -6.44 -2.86 -12.74
CA TYR A 277 -7.54 -2.11 -12.13
C TYR A 277 -8.89 -2.53 -12.72
N ASN A 278 -9.61 -3.41 -12.02
CA ASN A 278 -10.99 -3.74 -12.38
C ASN A 278 -11.85 -4.05 -11.16
N LEU A 279 -13.16 -4.06 -11.35
CA LEU A 279 -14.17 -4.32 -10.33
C LEU A 279 -14.82 -5.68 -10.59
N PHE A 280 -14.78 -6.56 -9.59
CA PHE A 280 -15.50 -7.84 -9.67
C PHE A 280 -17.01 -7.56 -9.76
N GLY A 281 -17.70 -8.19 -10.71
CA GLY A 281 -19.13 -7.98 -10.95
C GLY A 281 -19.47 -6.84 -11.93
N LEU A 282 -18.47 -6.13 -12.47
CA LEU A 282 -18.70 -5.01 -13.39
C LEU A 282 -19.47 -5.42 -14.66
N ALA A 283 -19.20 -6.60 -15.21
CA ALA A 283 -19.91 -7.11 -16.40
C ALA A 283 -21.42 -7.34 -16.17
N LEU A 284 -21.87 -7.40 -14.92
CA LEU A 284 -23.28 -7.56 -14.56
C LEU A 284 -24.01 -6.22 -14.36
N VAL A 285 -23.27 -5.12 -14.38
CA VAL A 285 -23.82 -3.77 -14.27
C VAL A 285 -24.38 -3.33 -15.63
N ASN A 286 -25.65 -2.93 -15.63
CA ASN A 286 -26.30 -2.36 -16.80
C ASN A 286 -26.36 -0.82 -16.70
N CYS A 287 -26.37 -0.12 -17.83
CA CYS A 287 -26.48 1.34 -17.90
C CYS A 287 -27.79 1.90 -17.33
N LEU A 288 -28.82 1.05 -17.19
CA LEU A 288 -30.09 1.41 -16.55
C LEU A 288 -30.03 1.41 -15.02
N ASN A 289 -28.95 0.89 -14.42
CA ASN A 289 -28.84 0.82 -12.97
C ASN A 289 -28.46 2.19 -12.40
N SER A 290 -29.32 2.72 -11.52
CA SER A 290 -29.10 4.02 -10.86
C SER A 290 -28.42 3.91 -9.49
N GLU A 291 -28.37 2.71 -8.93
CA GLU A 291 -27.76 2.41 -7.64
C GLU A 291 -26.81 1.21 -7.71
N VAL A 292 -25.77 1.24 -6.88
CA VAL A 292 -24.77 0.17 -6.74
C VAL A 292 -24.34 0.00 -5.29
N VAL A 293 -24.01 -1.23 -4.91
CA VAL A 293 -23.34 -1.53 -3.64
C VAL A 293 -21.88 -1.87 -3.90
N VAL A 294 -20.95 -1.18 -3.22
CA VAL A 294 -19.52 -1.46 -3.29
C VAL A 294 -19.11 -2.20 -2.03
N THR A 295 -18.47 -3.36 -2.19
CA THR A 295 -18.02 -4.23 -1.11
C THR A 295 -16.49 -4.35 -1.09
N GLY A 296 -15.94 -4.83 0.03
CA GLY A 296 -14.51 -5.05 0.20
C GLY A 296 -14.01 -6.40 -0.29
N CYS A 297 -14.89 -7.38 -0.49
CA CYS A 297 -14.51 -8.71 -0.97
C CYS A 297 -15.52 -9.28 -1.98
N GLU A 298 -15.06 -10.21 -2.81
CA GLU A 298 -15.85 -10.81 -3.87
C GLU A 298 -17.03 -11.64 -3.31
N LEU A 299 -16.82 -12.33 -2.18
CA LEU A 299 -17.87 -13.14 -1.53
C LEU A 299 -19.02 -12.28 -1.00
N ASP A 300 -18.70 -11.10 -0.46
CA ASP A 300 -19.69 -10.12 -0.02
C ASP A 300 -20.54 -9.63 -1.19
N THR A 301 -19.92 -9.39 -2.35
CA THR A 301 -20.63 -9.03 -3.60
C THR A 301 -21.63 -10.11 -4.02
N LEU A 302 -21.24 -11.39 -3.98
CA LEU A 302 -22.15 -12.50 -4.27
C LEU A 302 -23.35 -12.49 -3.31
N ALA A 303 -23.11 -12.28 -2.02
CA ALA A 303 -24.14 -12.26 -1.00
C ALA A 303 -25.13 -11.11 -1.18
N VAL A 304 -24.65 -9.89 -1.47
CA VAL A 304 -25.50 -8.72 -1.70
C VAL A 304 -26.37 -8.90 -2.94
N THR A 305 -25.78 -9.29 -4.07
CA THR A 305 -26.55 -9.45 -5.31
C THR A 305 -27.62 -10.53 -5.15
N GLN A 306 -27.30 -11.66 -4.51
CA GLN A 306 -28.27 -12.73 -4.29
C GLN A 306 -29.43 -12.28 -3.39
N ALA A 307 -29.15 -11.57 -2.30
CA ALA A 307 -30.18 -11.23 -1.31
C ALA A 307 -31.03 -10.02 -1.68
N THR A 308 -30.47 -9.06 -2.42
CA THR A 308 -31.11 -7.76 -2.69
C THR A 308 -31.51 -7.60 -4.15
N GLY A 309 -30.89 -8.32 -5.08
CA GLY A 309 -31.03 -8.10 -6.52
C GLY A 309 -30.37 -6.82 -7.04
N VAL A 310 -29.79 -5.99 -6.15
CA VAL A 310 -29.10 -4.76 -6.52
C VAL A 310 -27.72 -5.11 -7.10
N PRO A 311 -27.29 -4.47 -8.20
CA PRO A 311 -25.95 -4.63 -8.71
C PRO A 311 -24.92 -4.29 -7.64
N SER A 312 -23.97 -5.19 -7.41
CA SER A 312 -22.88 -4.98 -6.49
C SER A 312 -21.54 -5.27 -7.14
N VAL A 313 -20.52 -4.53 -6.71
CA VAL A 313 -19.15 -4.67 -7.21
C VAL A 313 -18.16 -4.77 -6.05
N ALA A 314 -17.13 -5.60 -6.19
CA ALA A 314 -16.05 -5.68 -5.20
C ALA A 314 -14.81 -4.90 -5.63
N LEU A 315 -14.13 -4.29 -4.66
CA LEU A 315 -12.85 -3.62 -4.87
C LEU A 315 -11.71 -4.64 -4.97
N PRO A 316 -10.77 -4.49 -5.92
CA PRO A 316 -9.70 -5.46 -6.13
C PRO A 316 -8.73 -5.56 -4.93
N ARG A 317 -8.54 -4.45 -4.20
CA ARG A 317 -7.69 -4.36 -3.00
C ARG A 317 -8.48 -4.14 -1.72
N GLY A 318 -9.78 -4.49 -1.74
CA GLY A 318 -10.69 -4.34 -0.61
C GLY A 318 -10.65 -2.96 0.05
N VAL A 319 -10.43 -2.93 1.37
CA VAL A 319 -10.39 -1.69 2.17
C VAL A 319 -9.08 -0.90 2.07
N SER A 320 -8.05 -1.48 1.44
CA SER A 320 -6.71 -0.88 1.42
C SER A 320 -6.62 0.28 0.44
N CYS A 321 -7.29 0.21 -0.72
CA CYS A 321 -7.21 1.25 -1.73
C CYS A 321 -8.39 1.24 -2.72
N LEU A 322 -8.88 2.44 -3.05
CA LEU A 322 -9.79 2.72 -4.16
C LEU A 322 -9.05 3.55 -5.23
N PRO A 323 -8.53 2.89 -6.29
CA PRO A 323 -7.83 3.54 -7.39
C PRO A 323 -8.72 4.54 -8.16
N PRO A 324 -8.22 5.76 -8.47
CA PRO A 324 -8.99 6.76 -9.24
C PRO A 324 -9.43 6.30 -10.63
N VAL A 325 -8.65 5.45 -11.29
CA VAL A 325 -9.00 4.84 -12.59
C VAL A 325 -10.30 4.02 -12.56
N LEU A 326 -10.77 3.61 -11.37
CA LEU A 326 -12.05 2.90 -11.20
C LEU A 326 -13.25 3.84 -11.07
N LEU A 327 -13.04 5.13 -10.77
CA LEU A 327 -14.11 6.11 -10.55
C LEU A 327 -15.02 6.28 -11.78
N PRO A 328 -14.51 6.30 -13.04
CA PRO A 328 -15.36 6.35 -14.22
C PRO A 328 -16.43 5.25 -14.24
N TYR A 329 -16.12 4.03 -13.82
CA TYR A 329 -17.10 2.92 -13.82
C TYR A 329 -18.24 3.13 -12.82
N LEU A 330 -17.96 3.85 -11.73
CA LEU A 330 -18.92 4.17 -10.68
C LEU A 330 -19.70 5.47 -10.95
N GLU A 331 -19.34 6.20 -11.98
CA GLU A 331 -19.86 7.53 -12.29
C GLU A 331 -21.33 7.55 -12.72
N GLN A 332 -21.80 6.47 -13.34
CA GLN A 332 -23.20 6.33 -13.78
C GLN A 332 -24.21 6.28 -12.61
N PHE A 333 -23.76 5.92 -11.41
CA PHE A 333 -24.67 5.68 -10.29
C PHE A 333 -24.97 6.96 -9.51
N ARG A 334 -26.26 7.26 -9.38
CA ARG A 334 -26.76 8.36 -8.54
C ARG A 334 -26.66 8.04 -7.06
N ARG A 335 -26.69 6.76 -6.69
CA ARG A 335 -26.56 6.29 -5.31
C ARG A 335 -25.49 5.20 -5.22
N VAL A 336 -24.48 5.43 -4.38
CA VAL A 336 -23.42 4.45 -4.10
C VAL A 336 -23.46 4.08 -2.64
N THR A 337 -23.73 2.81 -2.33
CA THR A 337 -23.73 2.31 -0.95
C THR A 337 -22.41 1.58 -0.68
N LEU A 338 -21.62 2.08 0.27
CA LEU A 338 -20.37 1.44 0.71
C LEU A 338 -20.67 0.49 1.87
N TRP A 339 -20.47 -0.79 1.63
CA TRP A 339 -20.60 -1.86 2.63
C TRP A 339 -19.34 -2.75 2.58
N LEU A 340 -18.23 -2.16 3.02
CA LEU A 340 -16.89 -2.74 2.80
C LEU A 340 -16.54 -3.88 3.75
N GLY A 341 -17.19 -3.97 4.91
CA GLY A 341 -16.91 -5.02 5.90
C GLY A 341 -17.57 -4.75 7.25
N GLY A 342 -17.21 -5.57 8.25
CA GLY A 342 -17.79 -5.58 9.60
C GLY A 342 -16.91 -4.96 10.69
N ASP A 343 -15.78 -4.34 10.33
CA ASP A 343 -14.76 -3.83 11.24
C ASP A 343 -14.58 -2.30 11.14
N ILE A 344 -13.90 -1.70 12.14
CA ILE A 344 -13.68 -0.25 12.17
C ILE A 344 -12.81 0.23 11.00
N ARG A 345 -11.90 -0.60 10.48
CA ARG A 345 -11.04 -0.21 9.35
C ARG A 345 -11.87 -0.10 8.08
N SER A 346 -12.81 -1.02 7.86
CA SER A 346 -13.82 -0.90 6.81
C SER A 346 -14.67 0.37 6.95
N TRP A 347 -15.04 0.75 8.17
CA TRP A 347 -15.79 1.98 8.45
C TRP A 347 -15.00 3.24 8.11
N GLU A 348 -13.72 3.29 8.49
CA GLU A 348 -12.82 4.38 8.14
C GLU A 348 -12.57 4.46 6.63
N ALA A 349 -12.30 3.33 5.97
CA ALA A 349 -12.11 3.24 4.52
C ALA A 349 -13.36 3.74 3.78
N SER A 350 -14.55 3.39 4.26
CA SER A 350 -15.83 3.85 3.71
C SER A 350 -15.93 5.39 3.75
N LYS A 351 -15.51 6.03 4.85
CA LYS A 351 -15.45 7.50 4.96
C LYS A 351 -14.45 8.09 3.96
N ILE A 352 -13.27 7.51 3.81
CA ILE A 352 -12.22 8.00 2.89
C ILE A 352 -12.67 7.87 1.44
N PHE A 353 -13.15 6.69 1.02
CA PHE A 353 -13.58 6.42 -0.34
C PHE A 353 -14.79 7.27 -0.75
N SER A 354 -15.68 7.59 0.18
CA SER A 354 -16.81 8.49 -0.07
C SER A 354 -16.38 9.91 -0.50
N ARG A 355 -15.18 10.37 -0.12
CA ARG A 355 -14.64 11.65 -0.55
C ARG A 355 -14.26 11.62 -2.03
N LYS A 356 -13.66 10.52 -2.51
CA LYS A 356 -13.31 10.33 -3.93
C LYS A 356 -14.53 10.17 -4.83
N LEU A 357 -15.54 9.44 -4.35
CA LEU A 357 -16.76 9.14 -5.10
C LEU A 357 -17.78 10.30 -5.09
N GLY A 358 -17.61 11.29 -4.22
CA GLY A 358 -18.56 12.40 -4.05
C GLY A 358 -19.51 12.18 -2.88
N LEU A 359 -19.26 12.90 -1.78
CA LEU A 359 -19.92 12.76 -0.48
C LEU A 359 -21.45 12.74 -0.51
N ARG A 360 -22.07 13.48 -1.44
CA ARG A 360 -23.53 13.65 -1.48
C ARG A 360 -24.30 12.44 -2.02
N ARG A 361 -23.64 11.58 -2.81
CA ARG A 361 -24.27 10.37 -3.37
C ARG A 361 -23.92 9.08 -2.61
N CYS A 362 -22.96 9.17 -1.69
CA CYS A 362 -22.48 8.04 -0.93
C CYS A 362 -23.31 7.80 0.34
N TYR A 363 -23.67 6.54 0.56
CA TYR A 363 -24.29 6.03 1.76
C TYR A 363 -23.38 4.98 2.36
N LEU A 364 -23.22 4.98 3.67
CA LEU A 364 -22.29 4.11 4.37
C LEU A 364 -23.08 3.16 5.27
N VAL A 365 -22.75 1.87 5.22
CA VAL A 365 -23.26 0.89 6.18
C VAL A 365 -22.33 0.86 7.38
N ARG A 366 -22.87 1.04 8.57
CA ARG A 366 -22.08 1.05 9.80
C ARG A 366 -21.87 -0.40 10.28
N PRO A 367 -20.63 -0.82 10.59
CA PRO A 367 -20.42 -2.14 11.19
C PRO A 367 -21.05 -2.21 12.59
N GLY A 368 -21.70 -3.32 12.89
CA GLY A 368 -22.24 -3.59 14.23
C GLY A 368 -22.86 -4.98 14.33
N GLU A 369 -23.24 -5.40 15.54
CA GLU A 369 -23.82 -6.74 15.78
C GLU A 369 -25.06 -7.05 14.90
N PHE A 370 -25.87 -6.01 14.65
CA PHE A 370 -27.07 -6.07 13.83
C PHE A 370 -26.81 -5.79 12.34
N GLN A 371 -25.59 -5.36 11.98
CA GLN A 371 -25.15 -5.03 10.62
C GLN A 371 -23.76 -5.63 10.36
N PRO A 372 -23.64 -6.98 10.31
CA PRO A 372 -22.36 -7.64 10.01
C PRO A 372 -21.95 -7.44 8.54
N CYS A 373 -20.80 -7.99 8.13
CA CYS A 373 -20.44 -7.99 6.71
C CYS A 373 -21.50 -8.73 5.87
N PRO A 374 -21.65 -8.39 4.57
CA PRO A 374 -22.72 -8.95 3.75
C PRO A 374 -22.78 -10.48 3.72
N PHE A 375 -21.64 -11.14 3.58
CA PHE A 375 -21.53 -12.59 3.56
C PHE A 375 -22.00 -13.21 4.87
N GLU A 376 -21.54 -12.66 6.01
CA GLU A 376 -21.97 -13.11 7.32
C GLU A 376 -23.46 -12.82 7.58
N ALA A 377 -23.97 -11.68 7.11
CA ALA A 377 -25.38 -11.32 7.20
C ALA A 377 -26.25 -12.39 6.52
N LEU A 378 -25.85 -12.85 5.33
CA LEU A 378 -26.52 -13.92 4.60
C LEU A 378 -26.43 -15.23 5.38
N SER A 379 -25.24 -15.61 5.82
CA SER A 379 -24.99 -16.81 6.64
C SER A 379 -25.78 -16.84 7.95
N ARG A 380 -26.08 -15.69 8.54
CA ARG A 380 -26.95 -15.55 9.73
C ARG A 380 -28.44 -15.41 9.40
N GLY A 381 -28.82 -15.35 8.12
CA GLY A 381 -30.22 -15.20 7.68
C GLY A 381 -30.80 -13.80 7.99
N ARG A 382 -29.95 -12.77 8.08
CA ARG A 382 -30.39 -11.39 8.26
C ARG A 382 -30.93 -10.84 6.93
N ASN A 383 -31.80 -9.85 7.01
CA ASN A 383 -32.35 -9.19 5.82
C ASN A 383 -31.40 -8.08 5.34
N LEU A 384 -30.59 -8.38 4.30
CA LEU A 384 -29.61 -7.43 3.75
C LEU A 384 -30.28 -6.17 3.17
N SER A 385 -31.49 -6.28 2.61
CA SER A 385 -32.24 -5.13 2.08
C SER A 385 -32.64 -4.14 3.17
N LEU A 386 -32.93 -4.60 4.39
CA LEU A 386 -33.18 -3.72 5.54
C LEU A 386 -31.90 -3.01 6.00
N ILE A 387 -30.77 -3.73 6.03
CA ILE A 387 -29.46 -3.15 6.40
C ILE A 387 -29.07 -2.05 5.40
N MET A 388 -29.24 -2.32 4.10
CA MET A 388 -28.97 -1.34 3.04
C MET A 388 -29.87 -0.10 3.17
N LYS A 389 -31.15 -0.27 3.52
CA LYS A 389 -32.07 0.86 3.77
C LYS A 389 -31.69 1.67 5.01
N ALA A 390 -31.03 1.05 6.00
CA ALA A 390 -30.54 1.70 7.21
C ALA A 390 -29.18 2.41 7.03
N SER A 391 -28.61 2.39 5.83
CA SER A 391 -27.35 3.09 5.52
C SER A 391 -27.46 4.60 5.76
N ILE A 392 -26.36 5.20 6.24
CA ILE A 392 -26.29 6.61 6.61
C ILE A 392 -25.61 7.45 5.52
N PRO A 393 -26.07 8.69 5.25
CA PRO A 393 -25.42 9.54 4.26
C PRO A 393 -24.00 9.91 4.69
N ALA A 394 -23.05 9.88 3.74
CA ALA A 394 -21.64 10.20 4.02
C ALA A 394 -21.41 11.70 4.30
N ALA A 395 -22.21 12.57 3.68
CA ALA A 395 -22.12 14.02 3.89
C ALA A 395 -22.62 14.42 5.29
N HIS A 396 -21.70 14.79 6.17
CA HIS A 396 -22.05 15.33 7.49
C HIS A 396 -22.00 16.87 7.50
N LYS A 397 -22.91 17.50 8.25
CA LYS A 397 -22.87 18.95 8.54
C LYS A 397 -21.69 19.25 9.47
N SER A 398 -21.08 20.44 9.35
CA SER A 398 -19.92 20.87 10.15
C SER A 398 -20.17 20.92 11.67
N ILE A 399 -21.42 20.78 12.11
CA ILE A 399 -21.82 20.73 13.52
C ILE A 399 -22.65 19.47 13.72
N ILE A 400 -22.29 18.69 14.75
CA ILE A 400 -22.82 17.35 15.00
C ILE A 400 -23.25 17.24 16.47
N SER A 401 -24.32 16.50 16.74
CA SER A 401 -24.81 16.28 18.11
C SER A 401 -24.36 14.92 18.65
N PHE A 402 -24.31 14.74 19.98
CA PHE A 402 -24.03 13.43 20.56
C PHE A 402 -25.02 12.36 20.08
N LYS A 403 -26.28 12.72 19.79
CA LYS A 403 -27.26 11.79 19.22
C LYS A 403 -26.79 11.16 17.90
N GLN A 404 -26.05 11.91 17.08
CA GLN A 404 -25.47 11.41 15.83
C GLN A 404 -24.19 10.60 16.07
N LEU A 405 -23.40 10.99 17.08
CA LEU A 405 -22.15 10.32 17.44
C LEU A 405 -22.34 9.06 18.29
N ARG A 406 -23.49 8.88 18.95
CA ARG A 406 -23.73 7.85 19.97
C ARG A 406 -23.28 6.46 19.52
N GLU A 407 -23.69 6.08 18.32
CA GLU A 407 -23.39 4.77 17.75
C GLU A 407 -21.92 4.66 17.28
N ASP A 408 -21.26 5.77 16.91
CA ASP A 408 -19.82 5.75 16.57
C ASP A 408 -19.00 5.56 17.84
N VAL A 409 -19.35 6.31 18.90
CA VAL A 409 -18.73 6.20 20.21
C VAL A 409 -18.90 4.79 20.76
N TYR A 410 -20.10 4.21 20.66
CA TYR A 410 -20.31 2.82 21.06
C TYR A 410 -19.43 1.86 20.24
N GLY A 411 -19.35 2.04 18.92
CA GLY A 411 -18.50 1.24 18.05
C GLY A 411 -17.02 1.28 18.45
N GLU A 412 -16.51 2.46 18.80
CA GLU A 412 -15.13 2.62 19.29
C GLU A 412 -14.91 1.97 20.66
N LEU A 413 -15.88 2.09 21.58
CA LEU A 413 -15.80 1.47 22.91
C LEU A 413 -15.81 -0.06 22.83
N VAL A 414 -16.61 -0.66 21.95
CA VAL A 414 -16.65 -2.11 21.75
C VAL A 414 -15.38 -2.61 21.06
N ASN A 415 -14.86 -1.86 20.09
CA ASN A 415 -13.71 -2.27 19.27
C ASN A 415 -12.39 -1.63 19.73
N THR A 416 -12.13 -1.61 21.05
CA THR A 416 -10.95 -0.92 21.63
C THR A 416 -9.63 -1.35 20.98
N ASP A 417 -9.49 -2.64 20.69
CA ASP A 417 -8.28 -3.20 20.05
C ASP A 417 -8.05 -2.68 18.63
N GLN A 418 -9.12 -2.39 17.88
CA GLN A 418 -9.00 -1.86 16.52
C GLN A 418 -8.75 -0.34 16.54
N VAL A 419 -9.38 0.36 17.49
CA VAL A 419 -9.16 1.80 17.73
C VAL A 419 -7.72 2.09 18.16
N ALA A 420 -7.08 1.15 18.87
CA ALA A 420 -5.66 1.23 19.22
C ALA A 420 -4.73 1.31 17.99
N GLY A 421 -5.21 0.97 16.78
CA GLY A 421 -4.47 1.03 15.53
C GLY A 421 -3.77 -0.27 15.16
N VAL A 422 -2.80 -0.19 14.25
CA VAL A 422 -2.03 -1.36 13.80
C VAL A 422 -0.88 -1.61 14.78
N LYS A 423 -0.85 -2.80 15.41
CA LYS A 423 0.16 -3.17 16.40
C LYS A 423 1.44 -3.60 15.67
N TRP A 424 2.60 -3.14 16.14
CA TRP A 424 3.89 -3.58 15.58
C TRP A 424 4.17 -5.03 15.95
N THR A 425 4.42 -5.92 14.99
CA THR A 425 4.67 -7.33 15.31
C THR A 425 6.03 -7.54 15.95
N ARG A 426 7.04 -6.80 15.47
CA ARG A 426 8.44 -6.88 15.93
C ARG A 426 8.72 -6.09 17.21
N PHE A 427 7.83 -5.17 17.61
CA PHE A 427 8.03 -4.27 18.76
C PHE A 427 6.88 -4.33 19.79
N PRO A 428 6.71 -5.44 20.53
CA PRO A 428 5.64 -5.56 21.54
C PRO A 428 5.71 -4.52 22.66
N GLU A 429 6.91 -4.14 23.11
CA GLU A 429 7.06 -3.09 24.13
C GLU A 429 6.58 -1.72 23.64
N LEU A 430 6.73 -1.43 22.35
CA LEU A 430 6.17 -0.21 21.76
C LEU A 430 4.64 -0.26 21.78
N ASN A 431 4.03 -1.41 21.48
CA ASN A 431 2.58 -1.60 21.59
C ASN A 431 2.10 -1.46 23.05
N ARG A 432 2.88 -1.88 24.04
CA ARG A 432 2.48 -1.73 25.45
C ARG A 432 2.25 -0.26 25.80
N ILE A 433 3.11 0.62 25.29
CA ILE A 433 3.09 2.06 25.56
C ILE A 433 2.12 2.76 24.59
N LEU A 434 2.38 2.71 23.29
CA LEU A 434 1.59 3.43 22.27
C LEU A 434 0.25 2.75 21.92
N LYS A 435 0.01 1.51 22.35
CA LYS A 435 -1.10 0.62 21.94
C LYS A 435 -1.07 0.17 20.48
N GLY A 436 -0.68 1.04 19.55
CA GLY A 436 -0.54 0.76 18.12
C GLY A 436 -0.34 2.03 17.29
N HIS A 437 -0.17 1.85 15.99
CA HIS A 437 -0.04 2.90 14.99
C HIS A 437 -1.43 3.36 14.51
N ARG A 438 -1.81 4.60 14.80
CA ARG A 438 -3.13 5.17 14.47
C ARG A 438 -3.05 6.20 13.35
N LYS A 439 -4.08 6.21 12.50
CA LYS A 439 -4.24 7.19 11.44
C LYS A 439 -4.51 8.58 12.01
N GLY A 440 -4.07 9.61 11.30
CA GLY A 440 -4.31 11.01 11.66
C GLY A 440 -3.45 11.56 12.81
N GLU A 441 -2.53 10.74 13.33
CA GLU A 441 -1.57 11.17 14.35
C GLU A 441 -0.28 11.72 13.74
N LEU A 442 0.40 12.60 14.50
CA LEU A 442 1.75 13.07 14.21
C LEU A 442 2.72 12.52 15.27
N THR A 443 3.67 11.69 14.84
CA THR A 443 4.76 11.19 15.67
C THR A 443 6.04 11.93 15.35
N VAL A 444 6.65 12.56 16.35
CA VAL A 444 8.00 13.15 16.23
C VAL A 444 9.02 12.17 16.77
N PHE A 445 10.03 11.87 15.97
CA PHE A 445 11.14 10.99 16.33
C PHE A 445 12.47 11.74 16.31
N THR A 446 13.25 11.61 17.39
CA THR A 446 14.55 12.28 17.53
C THR A 446 15.59 11.35 18.12
N GLY A 447 16.87 11.71 17.98
CA GLY A 447 18.00 10.94 18.48
C GLY A 447 19.33 11.46 17.95
N PRO A 448 20.46 11.15 18.61
CA PRO A 448 21.79 11.62 18.22
C PRO A 448 22.15 11.24 16.79
N THR A 449 23.06 11.99 16.17
CA THR A 449 23.60 11.65 14.84
C THR A 449 24.36 10.32 14.93
N GLY A 450 24.13 9.41 13.97
CA GLY A 450 24.76 8.07 13.97
C GLY A 450 24.10 7.02 14.88
N SER A 451 23.08 7.37 15.67
CA SER A 451 22.39 6.43 16.58
C SER A 451 21.58 5.33 15.87
N GLY A 452 21.32 5.47 14.56
CA GLY A 452 20.52 4.53 13.77
C GLY A 452 19.06 4.93 13.58
N LYS A 453 18.75 6.24 13.61
CA LYS A 453 17.39 6.78 13.45
C LYS A 453 16.64 6.24 12.23
N THR A 454 17.18 6.48 11.04
CA THR A 454 16.61 6.04 9.78
C THR A 454 16.45 4.53 9.75
N THR A 455 17.43 3.78 10.26
CA THR A 455 17.39 2.31 10.34
C THR A 455 16.27 1.80 11.25
N LEU A 456 15.99 2.46 12.37
CA LEU A 456 14.92 2.06 13.27
C LEU A 456 13.54 2.40 12.69
N ILE A 457 13.37 3.60 12.14
CA ILE A 457 12.10 3.99 11.51
C ILE A 457 11.84 3.16 10.26
N SER A 458 12.86 2.78 9.49
CA SER A 458 12.70 1.92 8.31
C SER A 458 12.16 0.55 8.70
N GLU A 459 12.64 -0.02 9.80
CA GLU A 459 12.14 -1.29 10.32
C GLU A 459 10.71 -1.18 10.86
N LEU A 460 10.39 -0.10 11.59
CA LEU A 460 9.05 0.16 12.10
C LEU A 460 8.02 0.37 10.98
N ALA A 461 8.40 1.12 9.93
CA ALA A 461 7.56 1.34 8.77
C ALA A 461 7.39 0.04 7.96
N LEU A 462 8.46 -0.72 7.77
CA LEU A 462 8.42 -2.01 7.07
C LEU A 462 7.49 -3.01 7.77
N ASP A 463 7.53 -3.10 9.10
CA ASP A 463 6.63 -3.94 9.89
C ASP A 463 5.14 -3.56 9.69
N LEU A 464 4.85 -2.27 9.47
CA LEU A 464 3.51 -1.80 9.13
C LEU A 464 3.15 -2.10 7.67
N CYS A 465 4.08 -1.92 6.72
CA CYS A 465 3.90 -2.27 5.30
C CYS A 465 3.57 -3.76 5.14
N MET A 466 4.28 -4.64 5.85
CA MET A 466 4.04 -6.09 5.84
C MET A 466 2.63 -6.45 6.35
N GLN A 467 2.00 -5.58 7.14
CA GLN A 467 0.62 -5.71 7.61
C GLN A 467 -0.40 -5.02 6.69
N GLY A 468 0.04 -4.53 5.52
CA GLY A 468 -0.82 -3.87 4.52
C GLY A 468 -1.02 -2.37 4.74
N VAL A 469 -0.21 -1.70 5.57
CA VAL A 469 -0.29 -0.24 5.73
C VAL A 469 0.42 0.45 4.55
N ASN A 470 -0.37 1.09 3.69
CA ASN A 470 0.13 1.90 2.59
C ASN A 470 1.02 3.04 3.10
N THR A 471 2.31 2.95 2.80
CA THR A 471 3.34 3.81 3.39
C THR A 471 4.11 4.56 2.32
N LEU A 472 4.29 5.87 2.52
CA LEU A 472 5.06 6.75 1.65
C LEU A 472 6.29 7.26 2.41
N TRP A 473 7.47 7.08 1.82
CA TRP A 473 8.73 7.54 2.41
C TRP A 473 9.30 8.75 1.65
N GLY A 474 9.42 9.88 2.35
CA GLY A 474 10.15 11.07 1.90
C GLY A 474 11.57 11.10 2.47
N SER A 475 12.54 10.64 1.69
CA SER A 475 13.95 10.57 2.09
C SER A 475 14.74 11.78 1.57
N PHE A 476 14.91 12.79 2.40
CA PHE A 476 15.64 14.02 2.06
C PHE A 476 17.14 13.94 2.37
N GLU A 477 17.56 13.00 3.24
CA GLU A 477 18.96 12.79 3.62
C GLU A 477 19.64 11.67 2.82
N ILE A 478 18.96 10.54 2.60
CA ILE A 478 19.52 9.33 1.99
C ILE A 478 18.90 9.09 0.60
N ASN A 479 19.70 8.67 -0.39
CA ASN A 479 19.18 8.25 -1.69
C ASN A 479 18.29 6.99 -1.56
N ASN A 480 17.14 6.98 -2.26
CA ASN A 480 16.16 5.89 -2.26
C ASN A 480 16.76 4.49 -2.51
N VAL A 481 17.76 4.35 -3.38
CA VAL A 481 18.41 3.05 -3.65
C VAL A 481 19.11 2.51 -2.39
N ARG A 482 19.77 3.39 -1.63
CA ARG A 482 20.43 3.00 -0.37
C ARG A 482 19.41 2.68 0.72
N LEU A 483 18.32 3.43 0.78
CA LEU A 483 17.24 3.18 1.72
C LEU A 483 16.54 1.85 1.43
N ALA A 484 16.16 1.61 0.17
CA ALA A 484 15.54 0.37 -0.27
C ALA A 484 16.44 -0.84 0.01
N LYS A 485 17.76 -0.71 -0.21
CA LYS A 485 18.73 -1.74 0.17
C LYS A 485 18.68 -2.07 1.67
N ILE A 486 18.60 -1.06 2.54
CA ILE A 486 18.48 -1.27 4.00
C ILE A 486 17.16 -1.99 4.32
N MET A 487 16.04 -1.52 3.78
CA MET A 487 14.71 -2.10 4.02
C MET A 487 14.63 -3.54 3.50
N LEU A 488 15.19 -3.83 2.32
CA LEU A 488 15.25 -5.18 1.76
C LEU A 488 16.09 -6.13 2.62
N THR A 489 17.21 -5.64 3.16
CA THR A 489 18.05 -6.41 4.12
C THR A 489 17.26 -6.71 5.41
N GLN A 490 16.50 -5.72 5.91
CA GLN A 490 15.65 -5.87 7.10
C GLN A 490 14.46 -6.82 6.86
N PHE A 491 13.93 -6.84 5.64
CA PHE A 491 12.84 -7.69 5.17
C PHE A 491 13.29 -9.15 5.03
N ALA A 492 14.41 -9.38 4.35
CA ALA A 492 14.99 -10.70 4.18
C ALA A 492 15.60 -11.27 5.48
N MET A 493 15.80 -10.42 6.49
CA MET A 493 16.50 -10.72 7.75
C MET A 493 17.93 -11.28 7.56
N GLN A 494 18.55 -11.00 6.41
CA GLN A 494 19.89 -11.45 6.05
C GLN A 494 20.55 -10.45 5.09
N ARG A 495 21.89 -10.46 5.04
CA ARG A 495 22.65 -9.65 4.07
C ARG A 495 22.59 -10.29 2.70
N LEU A 496 21.90 -9.65 1.77
CA LEU A 496 21.80 -10.16 0.40
C LEU A 496 23.11 -9.98 -0.38
N GLU A 497 24.03 -9.10 0.05
CA GLU A 497 25.35 -8.99 -0.56
C GLU A 497 26.19 -10.26 -0.42
N GLU A 498 25.91 -11.06 0.62
CA GLU A 498 26.57 -12.33 0.89
C GLU A 498 25.85 -13.51 0.21
N SER A 499 24.68 -13.30 -0.39
CA SER A 499 23.84 -14.35 -0.97
C SER A 499 22.93 -13.78 -2.08
N LEU A 500 23.55 -13.33 -3.17
CA LEU A 500 22.86 -12.71 -4.31
C LEU A 500 21.90 -13.66 -5.04
N ASP A 501 22.08 -14.98 -4.91
CA ASP A 501 21.17 -15.99 -5.50
C ASP A 501 19.71 -15.86 -5.01
N TYR A 502 19.50 -15.27 -3.84
CA TYR A 502 18.17 -15.03 -3.28
C TYR A 502 17.65 -13.60 -3.53
N TYR A 503 18.39 -12.77 -4.27
CA TYR A 503 18.01 -11.37 -4.48
C TYR A 503 16.65 -11.26 -5.17
N ASP A 504 16.49 -11.90 -6.34
CA ASP A 504 15.25 -11.80 -7.12
C ASP A 504 14.04 -12.30 -6.32
N PHE A 505 14.18 -13.43 -5.63
CA PHE A 505 13.13 -13.97 -4.75
C PHE A 505 12.66 -12.99 -3.66
N TRP A 506 13.60 -12.28 -3.01
CA TRP A 506 13.23 -11.31 -1.98
C TRP A 506 12.79 -9.98 -2.57
N ALA A 507 13.34 -9.59 -3.73
CA ALA A 507 12.95 -8.39 -4.45
C ALA A 507 11.50 -8.48 -4.93
N ASP A 508 11.10 -9.61 -5.54
CA ASP A 508 9.72 -9.86 -5.98
C ASP A 508 8.73 -9.73 -4.81
N LYS A 509 9.05 -10.34 -3.67
CA LYS A 509 8.22 -10.23 -2.46
C LYS A 509 8.21 -8.83 -1.85
N PHE A 510 9.31 -8.10 -1.99
CA PHE A 510 9.40 -6.74 -1.49
C PHE A 510 8.60 -5.77 -2.37
N GLU A 511 8.52 -6.03 -3.67
CA GLU A 511 7.71 -5.28 -4.63
C GLU A 511 6.20 -5.41 -4.36
N GLU A 512 5.76 -6.53 -3.78
CA GLU A 512 4.35 -6.72 -3.37
C GLU A 512 3.92 -5.80 -2.21
N LEU A 513 4.87 -5.21 -1.48
CA LEU A 513 4.56 -4.36 -0.33
C LEU A 513 3.97 -3.01 -0.79
N PRO A 514 2.99 -2.44 -0.07
CA PRO A 514 2.43 -1.13 -0.38
C PRO A 514 3.34 0.00 0.12
N LEU A 515 4.59 0.01 -0.37
CA LEU A 515 5.65 0.94 -0.01
C LEU A 515 6.02 1.82 -1.21
N TYR A 516 5.93 3.13 -1.02
CA TYR A 516 6.18 4.13 -2.05
C TYR A 516 7.27 5.10 -1.59
N PHE A 517 8.04 5.64 -2.54
CA PHE A 517 9.12 6.58 -2.25
C PHE A 517 8.88 7.91 -2.98
N MET A 518 9.07 9.03 -2.27
CA MET A 518 9.19 10.32 -2.95
C MET A 518 10.55 10.40 -3.64
N THR A 519 10.61 11.04 -4.81
CA THR A 519 11.85 11.24 -5.58
C THR A 519 12.64 12.47 -5.12
N PHE A 520 12.23 13.09 -4.03
CA PHE A 520 12.92 14.23 -3.46
C PHE A 520 14.26 13.85 -2.85
N HIS A 521 15.23 14.74 -2.99
CA HIS A 521 16.53 14.66 -2.32
C HIS A 521 16.99 16.06 -1.97
N GLY A 522 17.51 16.25 -0.75
CA GLY A 522 17.94 17.56 -0.27
C GLY A 522 16.79 18.54 -0.05
N GLN A 523 17.04 19.83 -0.29
CA GLN A 523 16.12 20.92 0.04
C GLN A 523 14.90 20.92 -0.89
N GLN A 524 13.71 21.08 -0.34
CA GLN A 524 12.46 21.14 -1.10
C GLN A 524 11.49 22.17 -0.53
N ASN A 525 10.69 22.78 -1.41
CA ASN A 525 9.61 23.66 -1.00
C ASN A 525 8.49 22.85 -0.34
N ILE A 526 8.03 23.28 0.84
CA ILE A 526 6.95 22.58 1.56
C ILE A 526 5.69 22.41 0.73
N LYS A 527 5.29 23.41 -0.07
CA LYS A 527 4.09 23.33 -0.90
C LYS A 527 4.19 22.14 -1.85
N ARG A 528 5.35 21.97 -2.51
CA ARG A 528 5.61 20.82 -3.39
C ARG A 528 5.52 19.50 -2.62
N VAL A 529 6.10 19.43 -1.42
CA VAL A 529 6.04 18.22 -0.58
C VAL A 529 4.60 17.89 -0.19
N LEU A 530 3.81 18.88 0.25
CA LEU A 530 2.41 18.70 0.60
C LEU A 530 1.55 18.31 -0.60
N ASP A 531 1.77 18.91 -1.77
CA ASP A 531 1.04 18.60 -3.00
C ASP A 531 1.35 17.15 -3.44
N THR A 532 2.62 16.73 -3.38
CA THR A 532 3.02 15.32 -3.63
C THR A 532 2.42 14.35 -2.61
N MET A 533 2.40 14.71 -1.32
CA MET A 533 1.72 13.92 -0.29
C MET A 533 0.22 13.80 -0.57
N GLN A 534 -0.44 14.90 -0.93
CA GLN A 534 -1.87 14.92 -1.24
C GLN A 534 -2.19 14.05 -2.46
N HIS A 535 -1.37 14.14 -3.51
CA HIS A 535 -1.48 13.31 -4.69
C HIS A 535 -1.29 11.82 -4.35
N ALA A 536 -0.28 11.48 -3.55
CA ALA A 536 -0.03 10.10 -3.15
C ALA A 536 -1.17 9.53 -2.29
N VAL A 537 -1.72 10.30 -1.35
CA VAL A 537 -2.92 9.90 -0.59
C VAL A 537 -4.11 9.68 -1.52
N TYR A 538 -4.32 10.53 -2.53
CA TYR A 538 -5.43 10.36 -3.48
C TYR A 538 -5.24 9.13 -4.39
N MET A 539 -4.05 8.92 -4.94
CA MET A 539 -3.78 7.83 -5.89
C MET A 539 -3.66 6.47 -5.21
N TYR A 540 -2.92 6.40 -4.10
CA TYR A 540 -2.49 5.15 -3.49
C TYR A 540 -3.09 4.90 -2.09
N ASP A 541 -4.00 5.76 -1.62
CA ASP A 541 -4.63 5.67 -0.29
C ASP A 541 -3.58 5.53 0.85
N ILE A 542 -2.50 6.31 0.74
CA ILE A 542 -1.42 6.32 1.73
C ILE A 542 -1.97 6.63 3.14
N ASN A 543 -1.70 5.72 4.07
CA ASN A 543 -2.13 5.81 5.47
C ASN A 543 -0.99 6.20 6.41
N HIS A 544 0.27 6.07 5.97
CA HIS A 544 1.46 6.42 6.74
C HIS A 544 2.47 7.18 5.85
N VAL A 545 2.97 8.31 6.33
CA VAL A 545 4.03 9.09 5.67
C VAL A 545 5.21 9.23 6.61
N VAL A 546 6.41 8.88 6.14
CA VAL A 546 7.67 9.10 6.86
C VAL A 546 8.43 10.25 6.20
N ILE A 547 8.85 11.25 6.98
CA ILE A 547 9.63 12.39 6.51
C ILE A 547 11.00 12.37 7.20
N ASP A 548 12.04 11.93 6.47
CA ASP A 548 13.40 11.73 6.97
C ASP A 548 14.42 12.58 6.18
N ASN A 549 14.89 13.72 6.68
CA ASN A 549 14.53 14.40 7.92
C ASN A 549 14.07 15.85 7.64
N LEU A 550 13.45 16.47 8.65
CA LEU A 550 12.88 17.82 8.54
C LEU A 550 13.93 18.87 8.17
N GLN A 551 15.12 18.81 8.77
CA GLN A 551 16.16 19.83 8.58
C GLN A 551 16.70 19.85 7.15
N PHE A 552 16.90 18.68 6.54
CA PHE A 552 17.38 18.57 5.15
C PHE A 552 16.31 19.01 4.15
N MET A 553 15.04 18.73 4.43
CA MET A 553 13.93 19.23 3.61
C MET A 553 13.87 20.76 3.59
N MET A 554 14.00 21.40 4.76
CA MET A 554 13.92 22.87 4.89
C MET A 554 15.08 23.61 4.23
N GLY A 555 16.27 23.01 4.26
CA GLY A 555 17.46 23.68 3.76
C GLY A 555 17.99 24.82 4.62
N HIS A 556 19.02 25.50 4.10
CA HIS A 556 19.74 26.57 4.82
C HIS A 556 19.69 27.94 4.12
N GLU A 557 18.98 28.07 3.01
CA GLU A 557 19.19 29.19 2.07
C GLU A 557 18.54 30.52 2.48
N ASN A 558 17.55 30.54 3.37
CA ASN A 558 16.91 31.79 3.80
C ASN A 558 17.48 32.28 5.14
N LEU A 559 18.63 32.97 5.10
CA LEU A 559 19.21 33.67 6.25
C LEU A 559 18.39 34.90 6.70
N SER A 560 17.43 35.36 5.89
CA SER A 560 16.58 36.53 6.17
C SER A 560 15.27 36.22 6.91
N VAL A 561 14.82 34.96 6.92
CA VAL A 561 13.56 34.54 7.56
C VAL A 561 13.89 33.74 8.82
N ASP A 562 13.15 33.97 9.90
CA ASP A 562 13.28 33.18 11.13
C ASP A 562 13.04 31.69 10.81
N LYS A 563 14.13 30.91 10.83
CA LYS A 563 14.13 29.47 10.53
C LYS A 563 13.16 28.72 11.43
N PHE A 564 12.97 29.18 12.67
CA PHE A 564 12.05 28.57 13.61
C PHE A 564 10.59 28.84 13.25
N ALA A 565 10.26 30.05 12.81
CA ALA A 565 8.93 30.39 12.33
C ALA A 565 8.54 29.55 11.08
N VAL A 566 9.49 29.32 10.17
CA VAL A 566 9.27 28.43 9.01
C VAL A 566 9.05 27.00 9.46
N GLN A 567 9.87 26.49 10.39
CA GLN A 567 9.71 25.16 10.95
C GLN A 567 8.32 24.98 11.59
N ASP A 568 7.86 25.98 12.32
CA ASP A 568 6.57 25.99 12.99
C ASP A 568 5.38 25.99 12.04
N LEU A 569 5.52 26.68 10.90
CA LEU A 569 4.53 26.64 9.83
C LEU A 569 4.49 25.25 9.19
N ILE A 570 5.65 24.64 8.96
CA ILE A 570 5.77 23.29 8.40
C ILE A 570 5.13 22.24 9.31
N ILE A 571 5.45 22.26 10.61
CA ILE A 571 4.88 21.35 11.61
C ILE A 571 3.35 21.50 11.66
N GLY A 572 2.85 22.75 11.68
CA GLY A 572 1.41 23.01 11.67
C GLY A 572 0.73 22.48 10.40
N ALA A 573 1.37 22.62 9.24
CA ALA A 573 0.86 22.10 7.98
C ALA A 573 0.82 20.57 7.96
N PHE A 574 1.87 19.89 8.43
CA PHE A 574 1.89 18.44 8.56
C PHE A 574 0.84 17.95 9.56
N ARG A 575 0.66 18.62 10.71
CA ARG A 575 -0.38 18.23 11.67
C ARG A 575 -1.79 18.32 11.07
N LYS A 576 -2.05 19.42 10.35
CA LYS A 576 -3.32 19.63 9.64
C LYS A 576 -3.51 18.58 8.55
N PHE A 577 -2.46 18.27 7.79
CA PHE A 577 -2.48 17.23 6.76
C PHE A 577 -2.83 15.86 7.35
N ALA A 578 -2.14 15.45 8.42
CA ALA A 578 -2.37 14.18 9.09
C ALA A 578 -3.85 14.02 9.48
N THR A 579 -4.39 15.03 10.16
CA THR A 579 -5.76 15.03 10.69
C THR A 579 -6.81 15.02 9.56
N ASN A 580 -6.66 15.88 8.55
CA ASN A 580 -7.65 16.02 7.48
C ASN A 580 -7.70 14.80 6.56
N ASN A 581 -6.54 14.22 6.26
CA ASN A 581 -6.41 13.09 5.35
C ASN A 581 -6.47 11.73 6.06
N SER A 582 -6.61 11.71 7.40
CA SER A 582 -6.56 10.48 8.18
C SER A 582 -5.30 9.66 7.87
N CYS A 583 -4.15 10.34 7.84
CA CYS A 583 -2.85 9.78 7.48
C CYS A 583 -1.89 10.01 8.64
N HIS A 584 -1.17 8.98 9.10
CA HIS A 584 -0.17 9.13 10.15
C HIS A 584 1.11 9.74 9.57
N ILE A 585 1.71 10.73 10.24
CA ILE A 585 3.00 11.27 9.84
C ILE A 585 4.05 10.95 10.90
N THR A 586 5.12 10.28 10.50
CA THR A 586 6.33 10.12 11.30
C THR A 586 7.39 11.11 10.82
N LEU A 587 7.69 12.10 11.66
CA LEU A 587 8.59 13.19 11.35
C LEU A 587 9.91 13.04 12.12
N ILE A 588 11.02 12.89 11.39
CA ILE A 588 12.34 12.80 11.98
C ILE A 588 12.91 14.21 12.14
N ILE A 589 13.28 14.55 13.38
CA ILE A 589 13.89 15.85 13.72
C ILE A 589 15.18 15.57 14.49
N HIS A 590 16.31 16.04 13.99
CA HIS A 590 17.58 15.98 14.75
C HIS A 590 17.48 16.82 16.03
N PRO A 591 18.12 16.42 17.13
CA PRO A 591 18.17 17.21 18.35
C PRO A 591 19.07 18.44 18.17
N ARG A 592 18.95 19.39 19.10
CA ARG A 592 19.93 20.47 19.29
C ARG A 592 21.27 19.87 19.68
N LYS A 593 22.36 20.62 19.48
CA LYS A 593 23.68 20.24 20.02
C LYS A 593 23.62 20.29 21.54
N GLU A 594 23.57 19.11 22.15
CA GLU A 594 23.63 18.87 23.59
C GLU A 594 25.02 18.30 23.94
N GLU A 595 25.38 18.32 25.22
CA GLU A 595 26.60 17.63 25.69
C GLU A 595 26.47 16.12 25.48
N ASP A 596 27.51 15.47 24.95
CA ASP A 596 27.51 14.04 24.58
C ASP A 596 27.11 13.08 25.71
N ASP A 597 27.28 13.48 26.97
CA ASP A 597 26.99 12.68 28.17
C ASP A 597 25.57 12.89 28.74
N ARG A 598 24.79 13.85 28.21
CA ARG A 598 23.42 14.10 28.67
C ARG A 598 22.41 13.28 27.88
N GLU A 599 21.48 12.67 28.60
CA GLU A 599 20.31 12.05 27.97
C GLU A 599 19.44 13.13 27.33
N LEU A 600 18.98 12.85 26.10
CA LEU A 600 18.12 13.77 25.38
C LEU A 600 16.75 13.85 26.07
N GLN A 601 16.20 15.06 26.16
CA GLN A 601 14.85 15.28 26.66
C GLN A 601 13.94 15.79 25.54
N THR A 602 12.65 15.91 25.81
CA THR A 602 11.70 16.51 24.86
C THR A 602 12.09 17.94 24.49
N ALA A 603 12.73 18.69 25.40
CA ALA A 603 13.27 20.02 25.14
C ALA A 603 14.50 20.03 24.22
N SER A 604 15.17 18.88 24.05
CA SER A 604 16.36 18.74 23.20
C SER A 604 16.02 18.66 21.71
N ILE A 605 14.74 18.58 21.34
CA ILE A 605 14.30 18.62 19.93
C ILE A 605 14.69 19.96 19.30
N PHE A 606 15.31 19.91 18.11
CA PHE A 606 15.68 21.13 17.39
C PHE A 606 14.44 21.86 16.87
N GLY A 607 14.43 23.18 17.03
CA GLY A 607 13.30 24.03 16.68
C GLY A 607 12.61 24.64 17.88
N SER A 608 11.45 25.24 17.66
CA SER A 608 10.60 25.70 18.76
C SER A 608 9.96 24.53 19.52
N ALA A 609 9.27 24.81 20.63
CA ALA A 609 8.47 23.82 21.34
C ALA A 609 7.25 23.30 20.54
N LYS A 610 6.91 23.92 19.40
CA LYS A 610 5.74 23.56 18.61
C LYS A 610 5.77 22.12 18.12
N ALA A 611 6.95 21.59 17.76
CA ALA A 611 7.11 20.20 17.34
C ALA A 611 6.60 19.21 18.39
N SER A 612 7.01 19.37 19.65
CA SER A 612 6.61 18.48 20.75
C SER A 612 5.18 18.75 21.25
N GLN A 613 4.67 19.98 21.07
CA GLN A 613 3.29 20.34 21.42
C GLN A 613 2.28 19.76 20.43
N GLU A 614 2.51 19.91 19.13
CA GLU A 614 1.60 19.46 18.06
C GLU A 614 1.64 17.94 17.83
N ALA A 615 2.77 17.28 18.12
CA ALA A 615 2.88 15.84 18.02
C ALA A 615 1.95 15.11 19.01
N ASP A 616 1.30 14.03 18.59
CA ASP A 616 0.59 13.12 19.50
C ASP A 616 1.58 12.24 20.26
N ASN A 617 2.62 11.79 19.56
CA ASN A 617 3.64 10.91 20.11
C ASN A 617 5.03 11.54 19.95
N VAL A 618 5.86 11.43 20.98
CA VAL A 618 7.27 11.85 20.91
C VAL A 618 8.15 10.69 21.34
N LEU A 619 9.04 10.30 20.42
CA LEU A 619 9.92 9.15 20.54
C LEU A 619 11.37 9.62 20.47
N ILE A 620 12.20 9.16 21.41
CA ILE A 620 13.61 9.52 21.52
C ILE A 620 14.45 8.24 21.49
N LEU A 621 15.32 8.12 20.50
CA LEU A 621 16.35 7.09 20.47
C LEU A 621 17.55 7.56 21.29
N GLN A 622 17.68 7.00 22.49
CA GLN A 622 18.80 7.26 23.40
C GLN A 622 19.97 6.33 23.07
N GLU A 623 21.18 6.87 23.15
CA GLU A 623 22.43 6.11 23.02
C GLU A 623 23.30 6.37 24.25
N LYS A 624 23.40 5.37 25.15
CA LYS A 624 24.32 5.45 26.29
C LYS A 624 25.67 4.88 25.89
N LYS A 625 26.66 5.75 25.70
CA LYS A 625 28.07 5.34 25.53
C LYS A 625 28.58 4.83 26.88
N VAL A 626 28.81 3.52 27.01
CA VAL A 626 29.47 2.94 28.18
C VAL A 626 30.92 2.67 27.79
N VAL A 627 31.88 3.17 28.57
CA VAL A 627 33.35 3.14 28.28
C VAL A 627 33.88 1.75 27.91
N THR A 628 33.22 0.67 28.33
CA THR A 628 33.69 -0.71 28.15
C THR A 628 32.81 -1.59 27.24
N CYS A 629 31.72 -1.07 26.65
CA CYS A 629 30.77 -1.86 25.85
C CYS A 629 30.23 -1.04 24.66
N PRO A 630 29.87 -1.68 23.52
CA PRO A 630 29.13 -0.98 22.48
C PRO A 630 27.89 -0.31 23.10
N GLY A 631 27.68 0.97 22.81
CA GLY A 631 26.66 1.79 23.47
C GLY A 631 25.28 1.12 23.46
N ARG A 632 24.64 1.05 24.63
CA ARG A 632 23.32 0.44 24.75
C ARG A 632 22.30 1.43 24.24
N ARG A 633 21.56 1.05 23.19
CA ARG A 633 20.48 1.87 22.64
C ARG A 633 19.19 1.58 23.40
N SER A 634 18.36 2.60 23.56
CA SER A 634 17.03 2.44 24.14
C SER A 634 16.06 3.40 23.47
N LEU A 635 14.85 2.93 23.20
CA LEU A 635 13.77 3.77 22.72
C LEU A 635 12.97 4.27 23.91
N GLN A 636 12.83 5.59 24.00
CA GLN A 636 12.06 6.26 25.03
C GLN A 636 10.84 6.93 24.39
N VAL A 637 9.66 6.64 24.92
CA VAL A 637 8.42 7.35 24.62
C VAL A 637 8.25 8.44 25.67
N THR A 638 8.36 9.71 25.29
CA THR A 638 8.21 10.84 26.22
C THR A 638 6.82 11.46 26.16
N LYS A 639 6.05 11.20 25.10
CA LYS A 639 4.67 11.67 24.94
C LYS A 639 3.86 10.61 24.19
N ASN A 640 2.64 10.39 24.67
CA ASN A 640 1.63 9.55 24.05
C ASN A 640 0.26 10.16 24.38
N ARG A 641 -0.37 10.82 23.41
CA ARG A 641 -1.64 11.53 23.63
C ARG A 641 -2.83 10.58 23.78
N PHE A 642 -2.75 9.40 23.19
CA PHE A 642 -3.87 8.45 23.15
C PHE A 642 -4.12 7.81 24.52
N ASP A 643 -3.08 7.23 25.12
CA ASP A 643 -3.20 6.48 26.39
C ASP A 643 -2.56 7.18 27.58
N GLY A 644 -1.65 8.14 27.34
CA GLY A 644 -0.90 8.82 28.40
C GLY A 644 0.32 8.05 28.92
N ASP A 645 0.41 6.75 28.62
CA ASP A 645 1.55 5.90 29.00
C ASP A 645 2.87 6.40 28.36
N VAL A 646 3.90 6.53 29.20
CA VAL A 646 5.28 6.86 28.80
C VAL A 646 6.24 5.80 29.34
N GLY A 647 7.40 5.64 28.71
CA GLY A 647 8.35 4.63 29.17
C GLY A 647 9.59 4.52 28.31
N ILE A 648 10.53 3.69 28.77
CA ILE A 648 11.80 3.43 28.09
C ILE A 648 12.04 1.93 28.04
N PHE A 649 12.49 1.44 26.88
CA PHE A 649 12.90 0.05 26.72
C PHE A 649 14.18 -0.07 25.91
N PRO A 650 15.07 -1.02 26.27
CA PRO A 650 16.34 -1.20 25.58
C PRO A 650 16.15 -1.85 24.20
N LEU A 651 17.06 -1.53 23.27
CA LEU A 651 17.13 -2.07 21.92
C LEU A 651 18.53 -2.62 21.65
N ASP A 652 18.60 -3.86 21.15
CA ASP A 652 19.83 -4.49 20.67
C ASP A 652 19.86 -4.45 19.14
N PHE A 653 20.92 -3.86 18.58
CA PHE A 653 21.11 -3.75 17.14
C PHE A 653 21.85 -4.97 16.58
N ILE A 654 21.19 -5.68 15.67
CA ILE A 654 21.71 -6.85 14.97
C ILE A 654 22.36 -6.40 13.67
N LYS A 655 23.70 -6.44 13.62
CA LYS A 655 24.47 -5.94 12.47
C LYS A 655 24.27 -6.74 11.18
N THR A 656 23.91 -8.02 11.28
CA THR A 656 23.73 -8.89 10.11
C THR A 656 22.46 -8.49 9.36
N SER A 657 21.31 -8.42 10.02
CA SER A 657 20.03 -8.06 9.41
C SER A 657 19.75 -6.55 9.36
N LEU A 658 20.59 -5.73 10.01
CA LEU A 658 20.36 -4.28 10.22
C LEU A 658 19.06 -3.99 10.98
N THR A 659 18.68 -4.88 11.90
CA THR A 659 17.42 -4.79 12.66
C THR A 659 17.65 -4.55 14.14
N PHE A 660 16.61 -4.13 14.84
CA PHE A 660 16.57 -3.97 16.27
C PHE A 660 15.75 -5.09 16.92
N SER A 661 16.13 -5.48 18.13
CA SER A 661 15.41 -6.47 18.91
C SER A 661 15.35 -6.06 20.37
N THR A 662 14.33 -6.55 21.09
CA THR A 662 14.29 -6.37 22.54
C THR A 662 15.27 -7.35 23.18
N PRO A 663 16.16 -6.92 24.09
CA PRO A 663 17.12 -7.81 24.74
C PRO A 663 16.39 -8.95 25.46
N MET A 664 16.76 -10.19 25.13
CA MET A 664 16.22 -11.36 25.82
C MET A 664 16.62 -11.32 27.30
N LYS A 665 15.64 -11.24 28.20
CA LYS A 665 15.88 -11.39 29.64
C LYS A 665 16.29 -12.84 29.92
N GLY A 666 17.60 -13.09 30.00
CA GLY A 666 18.17 -14.29 30.60
C GLY A 666 19.09 -15.10 29.69
N LYS A 667 20.40 -14.85 29.81
CA LYS A 667 21.37 -15.95 29.97
C LYS A 667 22.32 -15.54 31.08
N HIS A 668 22.28 -16.29 32.19
CA HIS A 668 23.38 -16.32 33.14
C HIS A 668 24.67 -16.47 32.34
N LYS A 669 25.63 -15.57 32.57
CA LYS A 669 27.00 -15.70 32.06
C LYS A 669 27.50 -17.11 32.41
N LEU A 670 27.53 -18.02 31.43
CA LEU A 670 28.38 -19.18 31.51
C LEU A 670 29.80 -18.64 31.59
N LYS A 671 30.38 -18.66 32.80
CA LYS A 671 31.79 -18.39 33.02
C LYS A 671 32.57 -19.33 32.10
N LYS A 672 33.32 -18.73 31.18
CA LYS A 672 34.29 -19.40 30.32
C LYS A 672 35.37 -19.99 31.24
N VAL A 673 35.33 -21.31 31.46
CA VAL A 673 36.44 -22.02 32.11
C VAL A 673 37.59 -22.02 31.10
N ALA A 674 38.75 -21.52 31.53
CA ALA A 674 39.97 -21.52 30.76
C ALA A 674 40.39 -22.97 30.47
N ALA A 675 40.59 -23.30 29.19
CA ALA A 675 41.26 -24.52 28.78
C ALA A 675 42.74 -24.40 29.15
N LYS A 676 43.22 -25.26 30.05
CA LYS A 676 44.64 -25.59 30.18
C LYS A 676 44.85 -26.96 29.54
N SER A 677 45.90 -27.02 28.72
CA SER A 677 46.43 -28.14 27.98
C SER A 677 46.78 -29.33 28.87
N GLU A 678 46.42 -30.52 28.42
CA GLU A 678 46.88 -31.81 28.93
C GLU A 678 48.30 -32.10 28.40
N THR A 679 49.19 -32.48 29.31
CA THR A 679 50.30 -33.42 29.04
C THR A 679 50.50 -34.29 30.28
N GLU A 680 50.86 -35.54 30.00
CA GLU A 680 50.80 -36.76 30.81
C GLU A 680 51.78 -36.79 32.02
N GLU A 681 51.41 -37.52 33.08
CA GLU A 681 52.09 -38.73 33.61
C GLU A 681 51.70 -39.06 35.06
N ASP A 682 51.62 -40.37 35.33
CA ASP A 682 51.56 -41.16 36.59
C ASP A 682 51.46 -40.47 37.96
N ASP A 683 50.58 -40.95 38.85
CA ASP A 683 50.92 -42.08 39.75
C ASP A 683 49.78 -42.38 40.77
N GLN A 684 49.90 -43.56 41.35
CA GLN A 684 49.08 -44.37 42.24
C GLN A 684 48.39 -43.77 43.51
N ARG A 685 47.33 -44.51 43.90
CA ARG A 685 46.87 -44.91 45.26
C ARG A 685 45.90 -44.02 46.07
N ASN A 686 44.76 -44.68 46.37
CA ASN A 686 44.16 -44.92 47.70
C ASN A 686 43.10 -43.97 48.32
N VAL A 687 41.93 -44.60 48.57
CA VAL A 687 41.19 -44.68 49.86
C VAL A 687 40.24 -43.53 50.25
N THR A 688 38.95 -43.74 49.93
CA THR A 688 37.71 -43.74 50.77
C THR A 688 37.35 -42.58 51.76
N PRO A 689 36.04 -42.46 52.13
CA PRO A 689 35.35 -41.19 52.39
C PRO A 689 34.86 -40.98 53.85
N SER A 690 34.48 -39.75 54.21
CA SER A 690 33.60 -39.45 55.37
C SER A 690 33.03 -38.02 55.22
N LYS A 691 31.69 -37.81 55.15
CA LYS A 691 30.63 -37.75 56.18
C LYS A 691 30.55 -36.42 56.98
N LYS A 692 29.36 -35.79 56.83
CA LYS A 692 28.54 -35.00 57.79
C LYS A 692 29.09 -33.69 58.36
N ASP A 693 28.29 -32.61 58.33
CA ASP A 693 27.34 -32.36 59.44
C ASP A 693 26.29 -31.27 59.16
N GLU A 694 25.14 -31.42 59.84
CA GLU A 694 24.01 -30.49 59.92
C GLU A 694 24.27 -29.34 60.91
N GLY A 695 23.54 -28.22 60.77
CA GLY A 695 23.50 -27.18 61.81
C GLY A 695 22.49 -26.06 61.58
N LYS A 696 21.30 -26.18 62.20
CA LYS A 696 20.21 -25.19 62.32
C LYS A 696 20.57 -23.93 63.14
N LYS A 697 19.90 -22.79 62.83
CA LYS A 697 19.28 -21.74 63.69
C LYS A 697 18.88 -20.56 62.77
N GLY A 698 17.73 -19.86 62.78
CA GLY A 698 16.56 -19.76 63.66
C GLY A 698 16.27 -18.27 64.01
N LYS A 699 15.04 -17.77 63.69
CA LYS A 699 14.36 -16.50 64.14
C LYS A 699 14.73 -15.17 63.45
N ALA A 700 13.87 -14.16 63.26
CA ALA A 700 12.42 -13.94 63.48
C ALA A 700 11.88 -12.73 62.66
N MET A 701 10.57 -12.74 62.38
CA MET A 701 9.76 -11.71 61.69
C MET A 701 9.25 -10.63 62.67
N LYS A 702 9.16 -9.37 62.23
CA LYS A 702 8.43 -8.27 62.90
C LYS A 702 7.28 -7.77 62.01
N LYS A 703 6.06 -7.77 62.56
CA LYS A 703 4.83 -7.19 62.00
C LYS A 703 4.78 -5.69 62.31
N THR A 704 4.19 -4.90 61.42
CA THR A 704 3.77 -3.52 61.70
C THR A 704 2.30 -3.34 61.32
N THR A 705 1.58 -2.71 62.24
CA THR A 705 0.15 -2.47 62.40
C THR A 705 -0.45 -1.47 61.39
N VAL A 706 -1.68 -1.72 60.93
CA VAL A 706 -2.56 -0.77 60.22
C VAL A 706 -3.72 -0.41 61.15
N LYS A 707 -4.01 0.90 61.28
CA LYS A 707 -5.13 1.49 62.03
C LYS A 707 -6.35 1.66 61.11
N ASN A 708 -7.54 1.33 61.62
CA ASN A 708 -8.85 1.67 61.04
C ASN A 708 -9.22 3.15 61.30
N PRO A 709 -10.05 3.79 60.46
CA PRO A 709 -10.84 4.97 60.84
C PRO A 709 -12.29 4.60 61.23
N PRO A 710 -12.99 5.46 62.00
CA PRO A 710 -14.30 5.16 62.59
C PRO A 710 -15.49 5.60 61.72
N SER A 711 -16.62 4.96 61.99
CA SER A 711 -18.00 5.23 61.53
C SER A 711 -18.73 6.26 62.42
N GLU A 712 -19.92 6.69 61.94
CA GLU A 712 -20.97 7.58 62.52
C GLU A 712 -20.98 8.99 61.87
N ASN A 713 -22.09 9.62 61.45
CA ASN A 713 -23.51 9.46 61.76
C ASN A 713 -24.45 10.06 60.66
N GLU A 714 -25.73 9.73 60.78
CA GLU A 714 -26.89 10.09 59.95
C GLU A 714 -27.31 11.58 59.94
N THR A 715 -28.27 11.89 59.03
CA THR A 715 -29.26 12.99 58.96
C THR A 715 -28.83 14.37 58.42
N ASN A 716 -29.37 14.80 57.26
CA ASN A 716 -30.66 15.51 57.16
C ASN A 716 -31.01 16.01 55.74
N LYS A 717 -32.33 16.14 55.52
CA LYS A 717 -33.11 16.73 54.41
C LYS A 717 -32.55 18.03 53.79
N LYS A 718 -32.55 18.12 52.46
CA LYS A 718 -33.51 18.89 51.63
C LYS A 718 -33.23 18.70 50.15
#